data_AF-A0A942N9I2-F1
#
_entry.id   AF-A0A942N9I2-F1
#
_cell.length_a   1.000
_cell.length_b   1.000
_cell.length_c   1.000
_cell.angle_alpha   90.00
_cell.angle_beta   90.00
_cell.angle_gamma   90.00
#
_symmetry.space_group_name_H-M   'P 1'
#
loop_
_entity.id
_entity.type
_entity.pdbx_description
1 polymer ?
#
loop_
_entity_poly.entity_id
_entity_poly.type
_entity_poly.pdbx_seq_one_letter_code
_entity_poly.pdbx_strand_id
1 'polypeptide(L)'
;MINQRYILKKKLGEGRSKVYSAIDSEFPEKEIAMKILPPNIIHEEKNSFEKEYFILRKLDHPNIIKAYDIGVVLTIDNEDQDEIETGSSFITIEKFDSVEFNKYAEINNESTLINIIKQICSALFYLHQSNYIYYDLKPQNILVSGDSSNPQIKIIDLGLAHYILSDTEINIRGTAEYIAPEVLKRQSHDHSVDLYSLGIILYSSVYGKLPFEFKSELDIYKAHIEKEFDFAASDYSPKLIGVIKKLLTKDADHRYSTALQVLADLDVELNIELTKDFIPAKTLCGRKDTLTIVKTYLNDESSNEIFSIRGFSGAGKSQVLRELNAIYPQSVYVENTRKKTGADLLRFFFHKLFFNDHLYDNLLPEDREVVKQIFDSREVELSDFIKALISRITDKKKLLLLIDDYNLYDDFAKDAINEILPILQINKVKVVLAESSEFDYATDNLFNIQSIQITPFTDRQLSEYLDLSYYQNFPKQKLRKVILEYADLLPGSVVQFIKDILILGVMRYEPDEVKFVFEKGIEKSLSGSNEEVYRLRLSNLTEDELKVAQLISAFNISVEQIVLASILNKSPEQIEKILLNLHYKNIINPLSISNSPNIISDSFKGFIYNTIKEKKKYHLIIASLIKRILPDFNVIEHARQYELAGEFIKVVELINKEIKRAEDISVYSYKRKLIQGLLRLPVNKDIKNSLLDELIKTLYKLSDFKEVLECFEKIDNSAIDENIRKELLFIQGSSLISVRRITEGIEVLNILLENENEASFRQKILTEIAYAEFELGNYKVSEKIALDLLNQKETSDEEKGKCYNLLGMIKVYAEEDLNSALERFNNALVLYKKAQSPRRVSGVEVNLGNIYNMLGDDEKSEMHWGNALKINESIGNLEQEAAILINYGVYYLNKLQLERSQNLLIRSDKIFSAIGNKTNQGLVLINLGELYLVNCDYQKSFEALTQAEKIFYHLKKYEELADVLFDFSRLHYELNNYPLFEENLTKHDRLITDQNLTGKYLINQNILNFLKQMSNDETINKKSLDLILNELFVIGEKRNFCEFFILVTNYLIRKKDIDNNYLIELLFKENFVEEMNQNFLTRAYYEYFLGKIALRTTDKRLSPPIDHLERSFSLIENQTITELTWRVLAAISDSYIERGFLNKAKKPLIYASELLNYIADKIKKSDFRSKYLDDIERKKVFNNLKLLNTPMAAQ
;
A
#
# COMPACT_ATOMS: atom_id res chain seq x y z
N MET A 1 24.87 11.09 -16.22
CA MET A 1 24.20 10.69 -14.96
C MET A 1 23.18 9.62 -15.27
N ILE A 2 23.10 8.53 -14.51
CA ILE A 2 22.12 7.45 -14.72
C ILE A 2 20.94 7.64 -13.78
N ASN A 3 19.72 7.53 -14.32
CA ASN A 3 18.45 7.61 -13.59
C ASN A 3 18.31 8.82 -12.69
N GLN A 4 18.96 9.96 -12.99
CA GLN A 4 19.01 11.13 -12.10
C GLN A 4 19.52 10.82 -10.67
N ARG A 5 20.33 9.77 -10.49
CA ARG A 5 20.91 9.41 -9.19
C ARG A 5 22.37 9.01 -9.22
N TYR A 6 22.76 8.18 -10.18
CA TYR A 6 24.11 7.64 -10.21
C TYR A 6 25.02 8.43 -11.13
N ILE A 7 26.00 9.11 -10.56
CA ILE A 7 27.02 9.84 -11.30
C ILE A 7 28.20 8.89 -11.53
N LEU A 8 28.28 8.33 -12.73
CA LEU A 8 29.42 7.50 -13.14
C LEU A 8 30.71 8.34 -13.22
N LYS A 9 31.81 7.75 -12.77
CA LYS A 9 33.16 8.32 -12.86
C LYS A 9 34.05 7.50 -13.79
N LYS A 10 34.86 6.59 -13.23
CA LYS A 10 35.88 5.81 -13.96
C LYS A 10 35.45 4.36 -14.15
N LYS A 11 35.75 3.77 -15.30
CA LYS A 11 35.65 2.31 -15.51
C LYS A 11 36.71 1.61 -14.65
N LEU A 12 36.28 0.62 -13.86
CA LEU A 12 37.10 -0.17 -12.95
C LEU A 12 37.50 -1.52 -13.56
N GLY A 13 36.64 -2.09 -14.39
CA GLY A 13 36.88 -3.38 -15.03
C GLY A 13 35.80 -3.73 -16.05
N GLU A 14 36.06 -4.78 -16.82
CA GLU A 14 35.18 -5.27 -17.89
C GLU A 14 35.30 -6.79 -18.03
N GLY A 15 34.17 -7.42 -18.32
CA GLY A 15 33.99 -8.84 -18.59
C GLY A 15 32.60 -9.03 -19.17
N ARG A 16 31.84 -10.03 -18.70
CA ARG A 16 30.39 -10.16 -19.01
C ARG A 16 29.56 -8.92 -18.63
N SER A 17 30.04 -8.18 -17.63
CA SER A 17 29.48 -6.93 -17.14
C SER A 17 30.58 -5.88 -17.07
N LYS A 18 30.23 -4.61 -17.25
CA LYS A 18 31.16 -3.48 -17.06
C LYS A 18 31.01 -2.94 -15.64
N VAL A 19 32.12 -2.61 -14.98
CA VAL A 19 32.10 -2.09 -13.60
C VAL A 19 32.65 -0.66 -13.61
N TYR A 20 31.90 0.27 -13.04
CA TYR A 20 32.27 1.67 -12.94
C TYR A 20 32.28 2.14 -11.49
N SER A 21 33.20 3.04 -11.16
CA SER A 21 33.12 3.84 -9.94
C SER A 21 31.99 4.87 -10.11
N ALA A 22 31.14 5.04 -9.11
CA ALA A 22 30.00 5.95 -9.18
C ALA A 22 29.73 6.64 -7.83
N ILE A 23 29.13 7.83 -7.87
CA ILE A 23 28.53 8.48 -6.71
C ILE A 23 27.02 8.28 -6.79
N ASP A 24 26.42 7.79 -5.71
CA ASP A 24 24.97 7.84 -5.51
C ASP A 24 24.61 9.22 -4.95
N SER A 25 23.85 10.04 -5.69
CA SER A 25 23.45 11.38 -5.23
C SER A 25 22.61 11.34 -3.95
N GLU A 26 21.95 10.22 -3.66
CA GLU A 26 21.18 10.03 -2.43
C GLU A 26 22.07 9.65 -1.23
N PHE A 27 23.27 9.11 -1.48
CA PHE A 27 24.26 8.71 -0.47
C PHE A 27 25.67 9.12 -0.91
N PRO A 28 25.96 10.43 -1.01
CA PRO A 28 27.18 10.92 -1.64
C PRO A 28 28.45 10.69 -0.79
N GLU A 29 28.31 10.35 0.49
CA GLU A 29 29.47 10.14 1.40
C GLU A 29 30.36 8.97 0.96
N LYS A 30 29.81 7.99 0.23
CA LYS A 30 30.54 6.79 -0.14
C LYS A 30 30.49 6.58 -1.64
N GLU A 31 31.67 6.54 -2.25
CA GLU A 31 31.80 6.09 -3.63
C GLU A 31 31.48 4.59 -3.72
N ILE A 32 30.66 4.22 -4.69
CA ILE A 32 30.22 2.85 -4.94
C ILE A 32 30.82 2.32 -6.23
N ALA A 33 30.78 1.00 -6.41
CA ALA A 33 31.00 0.38 -7.70
C ALA A 33 29.64 -0.03 -8.29
N MET A 34 29.41 0.32 -9.55
CA MET A 34 28.19 0.00 -10.30
C MET A 34 28.56 -1.02 -11.37
N LYS A 35 28.11 -2.27 -11.18
CA LYS A 35 28.24 -3.37 -12.13
C LYS A 35 27.05 -3.30 -13.06
N ILE A 36 27.28 -3.16 -14.35
CA ILE A 36 26.26 -2.95 -15.39
C ILE A 36 26.32 -4.11 -16.38
N LEU A 37 25.16 -4.75 -16.55
CA LEU A 37 24.91 -5.85 -17.45
C LEU A 37 24.20 -5.33 -18.72
N PRO A 38 24.75 -5.58 -19.93
CA PRO A 38 24.11 -5.17 -21.19
C PRO A 38 22.66 -5.66 -21.34
N PRO A 39 21.80 -4.94 -22.11
CA PRO A 39 20.36 -5.23 -22.18
C PRO A 39 20.03 -6.51 -22.98
N ASN A 40 20.82 -6.84 -24.01
CA ASN A 40 20.53 -7.92 -24.97
C ASN A 40 21.11 -9.28 -24.54
N ILE A 41 20.93 -9.64 -23.27
CA ILE A 41 21.48 -10.86 -22.68
C ILE A 41 20.39 -11.93 -22.48
N ILE A 42 20.78 -13.21 -22.55
CA ILE A 42 19.86 -14.35 -22.34
C ILE A 42 19.25 -14.32 -20.92
N HIS A 43 18.01 -14.77 -20.80
CA HIS A 43 17.26 -14.73 -19.53
C HIS A 43 17.98 -15.39 -18.35
N GLU A 44 18.70 -16.49 -18.59
CA GLU A 44 19.44 -17.23 -17.56
C GLU A 44 20.55 -16.39 -16.94
N GLU A 45 21.24 -15.57 -17.74
CA GLU A 45 22.30 -14.68 -17.26
C GLU A 45 21.72 -13.50 -16.46
N LYS A 46 20.60 -12.92 -16.91
CA LYS A 46 19.88 -11.89 -16.13
C LYS A 46 19.44 -12.43 -14.77
N ASN A 47 18.89 -13.65 -14.73
CA ASN A 47 18.50 -14.32 -13.49
C ASN A 47 19.72 -14.61 -12.59
N SER A 48 20.87 -15.01 -13.16
CA SER A 48 22.12 -15.18 -12.40
C SER A 48 22.61 -13.88 -11.78
N PHE A 49 22.50 -12.76 -12.51
CA PHE A 49 22.86 -11.43 -12.04
C PHE A 49 21.96 -10.97 -10.88
N GLU A 50 20.64 -11.11 -11.01
CA GLU A 50 19.71 -10.81 -9.91
C GLU A 50 19.94 -11.72 -8.70
N LYS A 51 20.20 -13.02 -8.93
CA LYS A 51 20.53 -13.97 -7.87
C LYS A 51 21.79 -13.58 -7.10
N GLU A 52 22.83 -13.09 -7.79
CA GLU A 52 24.06 -12.57 -7.17
C GLU A 52 23.72 -11.45 -6.16
N TYR A 53 22.88 -10.49 -6.55
CA TYR A 53 22.42 -9.42 -5.65
C TYR A 53 21.71 -9.97 -4.40
N PHE A 54 20.72 -10.84 -4.58
CA PHE A 54 19.94 -11.35 -3.46
C PHE A 54 20.74 -12.24 -2.52
N ILE A 55 21.72 -13.01 -3.02
CA ILE A 55 22.67 -13.75 -2.17
C ILE A 55 23.53 -12.77 -1.37
N LEU A 56 24.14 -11.78 -2.04
CA LEU A 56 24.98 -10.78 -1.37
C LEU A 56 24.23 -10.01 -0.27
N ARG A 57 22.92 -9.77 -0.43
CA ARG A 57 22.08 -9.14 0.61
C ARG A 57 21.86 -10.00 1.85
N LYS A 58 22.00 -11.33 1.74
CA LYS A 58 21.89 -12.28 2.85
C LYS A 58 23.20 -12.44 3.63
N LEU A 59 24.33 -12.10 3.03
CA LEU A 59 25.67 -12.26 3.61
C LEU A 59 26.15 -10.96 4.29
N ASP A 60 26.89 -11.10 5.38
CA ASP A 60 27.55 -9.99 6.09
C ASP A 60 28.85 -10.51 6.71
N HIS A 61 29.95 -10.38 5.97
CA HIS A 61 31.29 -10.78 6.38
C HIS A 61 32.30 -9.75 5.85
N PRO A 62 33.34 -9.36 6.61
CA PRO A 62 34.28 -8.32 6.19
C PRO A 62 35.01 -8.64 4.87
N ASN A 63 35.29 -9.91 4.60
CA ASN A 63 36.00 -10.36 3.40
C ASN A 63 35.09 -10.74 2.22
N ILE A 64 33.79 -10.43 2.26
CA ILE A 64 32.86 -10.60 1.14
C ILE A 64 32.37 -9.21 0.71
N ILE A 65 32.29 -8.96 -0.59
CA ILE A 65 31.83 -7.68 -1.12
C ILE A 65 30.36 -7.43 -0.76
N LYS A 66 29.97 -6.19 -0.42
CA LYS A 66 28.58 -5.87 -0.05
C LYS A 66 27.79 -5.37 -1.24
N ALA A 67 26.54 -5.82 -1.38
CA ALA A 67 25.57 -5.26 -2.34
C ALA A 67 24.62 -4.25 -1.66
N TYR A 68 24.32 -3.16 -2.37
CA TYR A 68 23.50 -2.07 -1.87
C TYR A 68 22.15 -1.99 -2.60
N ASP A 69 22.17 -1.84 -3.92
CA ASP A 69 20.97 -1.58 -4.72
C ASP A 69 21.00 -2.32 -6.06
N ILE A 70 19.83 -2.55 -6.65
CA ILE A 70 19.65 -3.15 -7.98
C ILE A 70 18.64 -2.33 -8.78
N GLY A 71 18.82 -2.24 -10.10
CA GLY A 71 17.89 -1.52 -10.96
C GLY A 71 18.20 -1.68 -12.45
N VAL A 72 17.54 -0.85 -13.26
CA VAL A 72 17.70 -0.80 -14.71
C VAL A 72 18.07 0.63 -15.13
N VAL A 73 18.97 0.79 -16.10
CA VAL A 73 19.31 2.09 -16.69
C VAL A 73 18.13 2.56 -17.55
N LEU A 74 17.43 3.58 -17.08
CA LEU A 74 16.23 4.16 -17.71
C LEU A 74 16.52 5.52 -18.35
N THR A 75 17.37 6.33 -17.73
CA THR A 75 17.84 7.60 -18.29
C THR A 75 19.35 7.72 -18.23
N ILE A 76 19.91 8.43 -19.22
CA ILE A 76 21.32 8.76 -19.29
C ILE A 76 21.43 10.24 -19.68
N ASP A 77 21.81 11.09 -18.74
CA ASP A 77 22.10 12.50 -19.00
C ASP A 77 23.60 12.59 -19.35
N ASN A 78 23.96 12.39 -20.63
CA ASN A 78 25.20 12.79 -21.35
C ASN A 78 25.50 11.85 -22.53
N GLU A 79 25.97 12.41 -23.66
CA GLU A 79 26.34 11.67 -24.89
C GLU A 79 27.74 11.00 -24.83
N ASP A 80 28.59 11.31 -23.83
CA ASP A 80 29.99 10.85 -23.75
C ASP A 80 30.20 9.40 -23.26
N GLN A 81 29.20 8.53 -23.36
CA GLN A 81 29.35 7.11 -22.99
C GLN A 81 28.71 6.18 -24.03
N ASP A 82 29.37 6.02 -25.18
CA ASP A 82 29.08 5.04 -26.25
C ASP A 82 29.02 3.56 -25.78
N GLU A 83 29.05 3.30 -24.48
CA GLU A 83 29.27 1.98 -23.88
C GLU A 83 28.15 1.49 -22.96
N ILE A 84 27.15 2.32 -22.63
CA ILE A 84 26.03 1.99 -21.73
C ILE A 84 24.72 2.32 -22.43
N GLU A 85 23.81 1.35 -22.47
CA GLU A 85 22.52 1.47 -23.14
C GLU A 85 21.38 1.52 -22.11
N THR A 86 20.27 2.18 -22.46
CA THR A 86 19.02 2.05 -21.70
C THR A 86 18.53 0.60 -21.75
N GLY A 87 17.87 0.15 -20.68
CA GLY A 87 17.51 -1.26 -20.48
C GLY A 87 18.61 -2.12 -19.85
N SER A 88 19.85 -1.62 -19.72
CA SER A 88 20.93 -2.34 -19.02
C SER A 88 20.57 -2.55 -17.54
N SER A 89 20.66 -3.77 -17.02
CA SER A 89 20.50 -4.01 -15.58
C SER A 89 21.76 -3.61 -14.83
N PHE A 90 21.64 -3.14 -13.59
CA PHE A 90 22.79 -2.79 -12.76
C PHE A 90 22.61 -3.25 -11.32
N ILE A 91 23.75 -3.51 -10.67
CA ILE A 91 23.86 -3.69 -9.24
C ILE A 91 24.91 -2.71 -8.72
N THR A 92 24.59 -2.04 -7.61
CA THR A 92 25.55 -1.23 -6.87
C THR A 92 26.13 -2.05 -5.72
N ILE A 93 27.45 -2.04 -5.62
CA ILE A 93 28.23 -2.78 -4.63
C ILE A 93 29.26 -1.86 -3.96
N GLU A 94 29.85 -2.37 -2.88
CA GLU A 94 31.00 -1.76 -2.22
C GLU A 94 32.12 -1.51 -3.24
N LYS A 95 32.62 -0.26 -3.31
CA LYS A 95 33.86 0.04 -4.02
C LYS A 95 35.04 -0.41 -3.16
N PHE A 96 35.95 -1.17 -3.75
CA PHE A 96 37.18 -1.62 -3.09
C PHE A 96 38.38 -1.31 -3.99
N ASP A 97 39.12 -0.25 -3.68
CA ASP A 97 40.32 0.14 -4.42
C ASP A 97 41.42 -0.92 -4.21
N SER A 98 41.61 -1.78 -5.20
CA SER A 98 42.32 -3.05 -5.06
C SER A 98 42.89 -3.54 -6.38
N VAL A 99 43.68 -4.61 -6.32
CA VAL A 99 44.15 -5.37 -7.49
C VAL A 99 43.69 -6.82 -7.39
N GLU A 100 43.65 -7.52 -8.52
CA GLU A 100 43.41 -8.95 -8.57
C GLU A 100 44.52 -9.71 -7.81
N PHE A 101 44.17 -10.83 -7.15
CA PHE A 101 45.10 -11.65 -6.36
C PHE A 101 46.44 -11.93 -7.05
N ASN A 102 46.43 -12.37 -8.32
CA ASN A 102 47.66 -12.68 -9.07
C ASN A 102 48.51 -11.44 -9.42
N LYS A 103 47.95 -10.24 -9.32
CA LYS A 103 48.62 -8.96 -9.63
C LYS A 103 49.15 -8.26 -8.38
N TYR A 104 48.89 -8.79 -7.19
CA TYR A 104 49.33 -8.18 -5.94
C TYR A 104 50.85 -8.28 -5.77
N ALA A 105 51.50 -7.12 -5.60
CA ALA A 105 52.94 -7.06 -5.35
C ALA A 105 53.22 -7.74 -4.00
N GLU A 106 54.11 -8.73 -3.99
CA GLU A 106 54.44 -9.57 -2.82
C GLU A 106 53.48 -10.72 -2.51
N ILE A 107 52.61 -11.13 -3.43
CA ILE A 107 51.84 -12.38 -3.27
C ILE A 107 52.75 -13.62 -3.08
N ASN A 108 53.99 -13.54 -3.57
CA ASN A 108 54.99 -14.59 -3.45
C ASN A 108 55.69 -14.60 -2.07
N ASN A 109 55.46 -13.59 -1.22
CA ASN A 109 55.94 -13.61 0.14
C ASN A 109 55.06 -14.55 0.98
N GLU A 110 55.66 -15.56 1.61
CA GLU A 110 54.92 -16.56 2.39
C GLU A 110 54.08 -15.93 3.52
N SER A 111 54.62 -14.97 4.27
CA SER A 111 53.89 -14.32 5.37
C SER A 111 52.66 -13.54 4.90
N THR A 112 52.80 -12.80 3.79
CA THR A 112 51.71 -12.06 3.15
C THR A 112 50.66 -13.02 2.60
N LEU A 113 51.10 -14.12 1.97
CA LEU A 113 50.22 -15.17 1.46
C LEU A 113 49.43 -15.83 2.60
N ILE A 114 50.06 -16.15 3.73
CA ILE A 114 49.37 -16.71 4.92
C ILE A 114 48.32 -15.72 5.46
N ASN A 115 48.61 -14.42 5.50
CA ASN A 115 47.63 -13.40 5.92
C ASN A 115 46.42 -13.31 4.96
N ILE A 116 46.63 -13.55 3.67
CA ILE A 116 45.54 -13.64 2.69
C ILE A 116 44.76 -14.95 2.85
N ILE A 117 45.45 -16.09 3.02
CA ILE A 117 44.82 -17.40 3.31
C ILE A 117 43.92 -17.30 4.53
N LYS A 118 44.39 -16.65 5.61
CA LYS A 118 43.60 -16.39 6.82
C LYS A 118 42.23 -15.79 6.50
N GLN A 119 42.19 -14.77 5.65
CA GLN A 119 40.96 -14.09 5.29
C GLN A 119 40.09 -14.90 4.31
N ILE A 120 40.70 -15.63 3.36
CA ILE A 120 39.96 -16.52 2.46
C ILE A 120 39.28 -17.63 3.27
N CYS A 121 40.02 -18.29 4.16
CA CYS A 121 39.49 -19.32 5.05
C CYS A 121 38.39 -18.78 5.98
N SER A 122 38.52 -17.54 6.47
CA SER A 122 37.46 -16.87 7.24
C SER A 122 36.16 -16.76 6.43
N ALA A 123 36.24 -16.25 5.20
CA ALA A 123 35.08 -16.09 4.33
C ALA A 123 34.47 -17.43 3.90
N LEU A 124 35.30 -18.43 3.55
CA LEU A 124 34.84 -19.77 3.22
C LEU A 124 34.15 -20.42 4.41
N PHE A 125 34.74 -20.38 5.60
CA PHE A 125 34.11 -20.92 6.80
C PHE A 125 32.76 -20.25 7.10
N TYR A 126 32.66 -18.92 6.94
CA TYR A 126 31.42 -18.18 7.04
C TYR A 126 30.33 -18.66 6.06
N LEU A 127 30.67 -18.88 4.79
CA LEU A 127 29.74 -19.40 3.79
C LEU A 127 29.32 -20.84 4.12
N HIS A 128 30.31 -21.70 4.38
CA HIS A 128 30.12 -23.14 4.59
C HIS A 128 29.28 -23.42 5.83
N GLN A 129 29.58 -22.73 6.94
CA GLN A 129 28.76 -22.87 8.15
C GLN A 129 27.32 -22.44 7.91
N SER A 130 27.10 -21.50 6.98
CA SER A 130 25.78 -20.98 6.62
C SER A 130 25.09 -21.77 5.50
N ASN A 131 25.57 -23.00 5.20
CA ASN A 131 25.05 -23.87 4.13
C ASN A 131 25.20 -23.31 2.70
N TYR A 132 26.12 -22.36 2.49
CA TYR A 132 26.47 -21.86 1.16
C TYR A 132 27.78 -22.49 0.66
N ILE A 133 27.77 -22.91 -0.60
CA ILE A 133 28.98 -23.31 -1.34
C ILE A 133 29.24 -22.24 -2.41
N TYR A 134 30.49 -21.83 -2.56
CA TYR A 134 30.87 -20.73 -3.44
C TYR A 134 31.01 -21.17 -4.91
N TYR A 135 31.56 -22.37 -5.15
CA TYR A 135 31.72 -23.06 -6.45
C TYR A 135 32.66 -22.43 -7.49
N ASP A 136 33.04 -21.16 -7.37
CA ASP A 136 33.86 -20.49 -8.40
C ASP A 136 35.10 -19.79 -7.82
N LEU A 137 35.71 -20.39 -6.78
CA LEU A 137 36.86 -19.78 -6.11
C LEU A 137 38.08 -19.80 -7.04
N LYS A 138 38.48 -18.61 -7.49
CA LYS A 138 39.61 -18.40 -8.40
C LYS A 138 40.28 -17.04 -8.16
N PRO A 139 41.52 -16.83 -8.62
CA PRO A 139 42.25 -15.58 -8.39
C PRO A 139 41.52 -14.33 -8.88
N GLN A 140 40.77 -14.42 -9.99
CA GLN A 140 40.02 -13.30 -10.56
C GLN A 140 38.90 -12.79 -9.64
N ASN A 141 38.39 -13.66 -8.76
CA ASN A 141 37.29 -13.33 -7.84
C ASN A 141 37.81 -12.92 -6.45
N ILE A 142 39.12 -12.78 -6.26
CA ILE A 142 39.75 -12.35 -5.01
C ILE A 142 40.47 -11.02 -5.28
N LEU A 143 39.96 -9.95 -4.68
CA LEU A 143 40.55 -8.64 -4.72
C LEU A 143 41.42 -8.41 -3.48
N VAL A 144 42.60 -7.82 -3.66
CA VAL A 144 43.58 -7.55 -2.59
C VAL A 144 43.96 -6.07 -2.59
N SER A 145 43.98 -5.47 -1.40
CA SER A 145 44.40 -4.09 -1.15
C SER A 145 45.30 -4.02 0.11
N GLY A 146 45.81 -2.83 0.42
CA GLY A 146 46.71 -2.60 1.55
C GLY A 146 48.18 -2.89 1.21
N ASP A 147 49.05 -2.55 2.15
CA ASP A 147 50.48 -2.85 2.08
C ASP A 147 50.74 -4.32 2.46
N SER A 148 51.95 -4.81 2.19
CA SER A 148 52.28 -6.21 2.44
C SER A 148 52.28 -6.61 3.91
N SER A 149 52.33 -5.63 4.81
CA SER A 149 52.22 -5.83 6.26
C SER A 149 50.79 -6.06 6.75
N ASN A 150 49.79 -5.54 6.03
CA ASN A 150 48.38 -5.67 6.37
C ASN A 150 47.49 -5.80 5.11
N PRO A 151 47.61 -6.90 4.34
CA PRO A 151 46.77 -7.10 3.17
C PRO A 151 45.31 -7.28 3.59
N GLN A 152 44.38 -6.68 2.83
CA GLN A 152 42.94 -6.81 3.03
C GLN A 152 42.31 -7.39 1.77
N ILE A 153 41.40 -8.36 1.91
CA ILE A 153 40.75 -8.98 0.75
C ILE A 153 39.24 -8.80 0.72
N LYS A 154 38.71 -8.86 -0.51
CA LYS A 154 37.28 -9.02 -0.79
C LYS A 154 37.07 -10.12 -1.82
N ILE A 155 36.22 -11.09 -1.49
CA ILE A 155 35.68 -12.06 -2.46
C ILE A 155 34.51 -11.39 -3.19
N ILE A 156 34.53 -11.46 -4.51
CA ILE A 156 33.52 -10.89 -5.42
C ILE A 156 32.84 -12.00 -6.25
N ASP A 157 31.82 -11.65 -7.05
CA ASP A 157 31.07 -12.53 -7.96
C ASP A 157 30.55 -13.83 -7.33
N LEU A 158 29.31 -13.77 -6.81
CA LEU A 158 28.60 -14.93 -6.24
C LEU A 158 27.58 -15.54 -7.21
N GLY A 159 27.75 -15.32 -8.52
CA GLY A 159 26.78 -15.78 -9.54
C GLY A 159 26.56 -17.30 -9.55
N LEU A 160 27.56 -18.08 -9.14
CA LEU A 160 27.49 -19.55 -9.02
C LEU A 160 27.26 -20.05 -7.58
N ALA A 161 27.32 -19.15 -6.59
CA ALA A 161 27.12 -19.52 -5.20
C ALA A 161 25.72 -20.08 -4.98
N HIS A 162 25.61 -21.04 -4.07
CA HIS A 162 24.37 -21.80 -3.93
C HIS A 162 24.14 -22.27 -2.50
N TYR A 163 22.87 -22.28 -2.08
CA TYR A 163 22.42 -22.73 -0.77
C TYR A 163 22.02 -24.20 -0.83
N ILE A 164 22.80 -25.09 -0.23
CA ILE A 164 22.73 -26.55 -0.46
C ILE A 164 21.38 -27.18 -0.07
N LEU A 165 20.64 -26.58 0.87
CA LEU A 165 19.34 -27.13 1.30
C LEU A 165 18.18 -26.82 0.34
N SER A 166 18.41 -26.04 -0.73
CA SER A 166 17.35 -25.63 -1.67
C SER A 166 17.26 -26.44 -2.97
N ASP A 167 18.19 -27.37 -3.22
CA ASP A 167 18.36 -28.01 -4.53
C ASP A 167 18.43 -29.53 -4.42
N THR A 168 17.89 -30.21 -5.43
CA THR A 168 17.88 -31.66 -5.57
C THR A 168 18.76 -32.14 -6.73
N GLU A 169 19.28 -31.24 -7.57
CA GLU A 169 20.06 -31.59 -8.77
C GLU A 169 21.57 -31.33 -8.62
N ILE A 170 22.38 -32.33 -8.99
CA ILE A 170 23.84 -32.26 -8.99
C ILE A 170 24.32 -31.80 -10.38
N ASN A 171 24.50 -30.49 -10.53
CA ASN A 171 24.99 -29.87 -11.77
C ASN A 171 26.49 -29.56 -11.71
N ILE A 172 27.19 -29.73 -12.84
CA ILE A 172 28.59 -29.32 -12.99
C ILE A 172 28.62 -27.79 -13.08
N ARG A 173 29.37 -27.15 -12.19
CA ARG A 173 29.53 -25.69 -12.09
C ARG A 173 30.92 -25.35 -11.58
N GLY A 174 31.44 -24.20 -12.00
CA GLY A 174 32.77 -23.70 -11.65
C GLY A 174 33.71 -23.62 -12.85
N THR A 175 34.76 -22.83 -12.71
CA THR A 175 35.80 -22.63 -13.72
C THR A 175 36.67 -23.89 -13.87
N ALA A 176 36.98 -24.29 -15.12
CA ALA A 176 37.48 -25.63 -15.42
C ALA A 176 38.79 -26.00 -14.74
N GLU A 177 39.66 -25.03 -14.52
CA GLU A 177 40.99 -25.19 -13.92
C GLU A 177 40.95 -25.37 -12.39
N TYR A 178 39.83 -25.05 -11.73
CA TYR A 178 39.71 -25.03 -10.26
C TYR A 178 38.69 -26.04 -9.74
N ILE A 179 37.87 -26.62 -10.62
CA ILE A 179 36.74 -27.48 -10.26
C ILE A 179 37.19 -28.79 -9.58
N ALA A 180 36.47 -29.18 -8.54
CA ALA A 180 36.80 -30.36 -7.75
C ALA A 180 36.41 -31.68 -8.49
N PRO A 181 37.17 -32.78 -8.30
CA PRO A 181 36.94 -34.04 -9.03
C PRO A 181 35.55 -34.65 -8.83
N GLU A 182 34.99 -34.56 -7.63
CA GLU A 182 33.66 -35.05 -7.23
C GLU A 182 32.52 -34.31 -7.93
N VAL A 183 32.68 -33.01 -8.20
CA VAL A 183 31.71 -32.22 -8.98
C VAL A 183 31.69 -32.70 -10.42
N LEU A 184 32.88 -32.91 -11.02
CA LEU A 184 33.01 -33.45 -12.37
C LEU A 184 32.46 -34.87 -12.52
N LYS A 185 32.63 -35.70 -11.48
CA LYS A 185 32.05 -37.05 -11.41
C LYS A 185 30.54 -37.07 -11.12
N ARG A 186 29.92 -35.91 -10.91
CA ARG A 186 28.51 -35.75 -10.47
C ARG A 186 28.19 -36.57 -9.22
N GLN A 187 29.16 -36.66 -8.32
CA GLN A 187 28.98 -37.30 -7.03
C GLN A 187 28.32 -36.31 -6.05
N SER A 188 27.69 -36.85 -5.00
CA SER A 188 27.29 -36.02 -3.86
C SER A 188 28.54 -35.36 -3.28
N HIS A 189 28.44 -34.07 -3.03
CA HIS A 189 29.56 -33.26 -2.55
C HIS A 189 29.05 -32.20 -1.58
N ASP A 190 29.97 -31.68 -0.78
CA ASP A 190 29.73 -30.62 0.19
C ASP A 190 30.64 -29.42 -0.09
N HIS A 191 30.83 -28.57 0.91
CA HIS A 191 31.67 -27.38 0.83
C HIS A 191 33.17 -27.66 0.63
N SER A 192 33.64 -28.91 0.77
CA SER A 192 35.04 -29.28 0.52
C SER A 192 35.51 -29.00 -0.90
N VAL A 193 34.60 -28.82 -1.87
CA VAL A 193 34.90 -28.41 -3.25
C VAL A 193 35.59 -27.04 -3.32
N ASP A 194 35.22 -26.11 -2.43
CA ASP A 194 35.85 -24.78 -2.36
C ASP A 194 37.26 -24.88 -1.76
N LEU A 195 37.50 -25.85 -0.88
CA LEU A 195 38.82 -26.13 -0.31
C LEU A 195 39.77 -26.72 -1.36
N TYR A 196 39.26 -27.57 -2.24
CA TYR A 196 40.03 -28.03 -3.40
C TYR A 196 40.44 -26.85 -4.30
N SER A 197 39.48 -25.97 -4.60
CA SER A 197 39.71 -24.76 -5.40
C SER A 197 40.77 -23.86 -4.76
N LEU A 198 40.73 -23.68 -3.43
CA LEU A 198 41.78 -22.99 -2.67
C LEU A 198 43.14 -23.68 -2.84
N GLY A 199 43.20 -25.01 -2.79
CA GLY A 199 44.42 -25.78 -3.05
C GLY A 199 45.03 -25.48 -4.41
N ILE A 200 44.21 -25.34 -5.47
CA ILE A 200 44.67 -25.01 -6.82
C ILE A 200 45.23 -23.59 -6.86
N ILE A 201 44.55 -22.61 -6.23
CA ILE A 201 45.03 -21.23 -6.12
C ILE A 201 46.41 -21.19 -5.46
N LEU A 202 46.56 -21.87 -4.31
CA LEU A 202 47.82 -21.88 -3.56
C LEU A 202 48.94 -22.61 -4.30
N TYR A 203 48.61 -23.70 -5.00
CA TYR A 203 49.56 -24.35 -5.89
C TYR A 203 50.05 -23.38 -6.97
N SER A 204 49.14 -22.67 -7.63
CA SER A 204 49.46 -21.67 -8.65
C SER A 204 50.35 -20.55 -8.10
N SER A 205 50.06 -20.04 -6.90
CA SER A 205 50.88 -19.01 -6.26
C SER A 205 52.30 -19.49 -5.96
N VAL A 206 52.44 -20.70 -5.43
CA VAL A 206 53.73 -21.25 -5.00
C VAL A 206 54.60 -21.66 -6.18
N TYR A 207 54.01 -22.25 -7.22
CA TYR A 207 54.76 -22.82 -8.36
C TYR A 207 54.75 -21.94 -9.61
N GLY A 208 54.00 -20.83 -9.60
CA GLY A 208 53.91 -19.87 -10.70
C GLY A 208 53.20 -20.39 -11.96
N LYS A 209 52.55 -21.55 -11.87
CA LYS A 209 51.81 -22.20 -12.98
C LYS A 209 50.65 -23.04 -12.44
N LEU A 210 49.62 -23.26 -13.27
CA LEU A 210 48.56 -24.19 -12.90
C LEU A 210 49.08 -25.65 -12.90
N PRO A 211 48.50 -26.53 -12.08
CA PRO A 211 48.91 -27.94 -12.03
C PRO A 211 48.58 -28.69 -13.34
N PHE A 212 47.51 -28.29 -14.01
CA PHE A 212 47.03 -28.89 -15.26
C PHE A 212 46.68 -27.77 -16.27
N GLU A 213 47.48 -27.63 -17.32
CA GLU A 213 47.23 -26.68 -18.42
C GLU A 213 47.04 -27.47 -19.73
N PHE A 214 45.80 -27.49 -20.22
CA PHE A 214 45.44 -28.10 -21.50
C PHE A 214 44.58 -27.12 -22.30
N LYS A 215 44.48 -27.33 -23.62
CA LYS A 215 43.66 -26.47 -24.50
C LYS A 215 42.16 -26.79 -24.45
N SER A 216 41.80 -28.00 -24.02
CA SER A 216 40.43 -28.50 -23.99
C SER A 216 39.97 -28.64 -22.55
N GLU A 217 38.81 -28.06 -22.22
CA GLU A 217 38.19 -28.20 -20.89
C GLU A 217 38.02 -29.67 -20.50
N LEU A 218 37.66 -30.54 -21.45
CA LEU A 218 37.51 -31.97 -21.21
C LEU A 218 38.83 -32.64 -20.77
N ASP A 219 39.97 -32.18 -21.30
CA ASP A 219 41.29 -32.70 -20.91
C ASP A 219 41.71 -32.18 -19.54
N ILE A 220 41.37 -30.93 -19.21
CA ILE A 220 41.52 -30.36 -17.86
C ILE A 220 40.69 -31.17 -16.86
N TYR A 221 39.40 -31.43 -17.16
CA TYR A 221 38.53 -32.24 -16.31
C TYR A 221 39.07 -33.65 -16.06
N LYS A 222 39.54 -34.34 -17.11
CA LYS A 222 40.19 -35.65 -16.97
C LYS A 222 41.42 -35.58 -16.07
N ALA A 223 42.24 -34.54 -16.20
CA ALA A 223 43.43 -34.37 -15.36
C ALA A 223 43.05 -34.14 -13.88
N HIS A 224 42.02 -33.35 -13.60
CA HIS A 224 41.50 -33.21 -12.24
C HIS A 224 41.00 -34.56 -11.67
N ILE A 225 40.45 -35.46 -12.49
CA ILE A 225 39.98 -36.77 -12.05
C ILE A 225 41.12 -37.79 -11.85
N GLU A 226 42.07 -37.86 -12.78
CA GLU A 226 42.97 -39.02 -12.94
C GLU A 226 44.46 -38.71 -12.71
N LYS A 227 44.91 -37.47 -12.95
CA LYS A 227 46.34 -37.13 -12.98
C LYS A 227 46.85 -36.72 -11.60
N GLU A 228 48.02 -37.24 -11.23
CA GLU A 228 48.75 -36.87 -10.02
C GLU A 228 49.35 -35.47 -10.10
N PHE A 229 49.46 -34.81 -8.95
CA PHE A 229 50.05 -33.48 -8.81
C PHE A 229 51.57 -33.55 -8.70
N ASP A 230 52.27 -32.65 -9.40
CA ASP A 230 53.73 -32.51 -9.33
C ASP A 230 54.11 -31.43 -8.30
N PHE A 231 54.84 -31.80 -7.26
CA PHE A 231 55.30 -30.88 -6.21
C PHE A 231 56.82 -30.75 -6.25
N ALA A 232 57.31 -29.88 -7.14
CA ALA A 232 58.72 -29.55 -7.24
C ALA A 232 59.25 -28.92 -5.93
N ALA A 233 60.59 -28.92 -5.76
CA ALA A 233 61.22 -28.21 -4.65
C ALA A 233 60.86 -26.71 -4.70
N SER A 234 60.60 -26.13 -3.53
CA SER A 234 60.07 -24.77 -3.38
C SER A 234 60.72 -24.09 -2.17
N ASP A 235 60.88 -22.77 -2.23
CA ASP A 235 61.45 -21.95 -1.16
C ASP A 235 60.46 -21.65 -0.01
N TYR A 236 59.19 -22.03 -0.19
CA TYR A 236 58.15 -21.91 0.83
C TYR A 236 58.29 -23.00 1.89
N SER A 237 57.77 -22.72 3.10
CA SER A 237 57.88 -23.66 4.20
C SER A 237 57.26 -25.03 3.88
N PRO A 238 57.86 -26.14 4.38
CA PRO A 238 57.29 -27.48 4.23
C PRO A 238 55.85 -27.59 4.72
N LYS A 239 55.49 -26.71 5.64
CA LYS A 239 54.17 -26.61 6.25
C LYS A 239 53.11 -26.12 5.27
N LEU A 240 53.36 -24.99 4.59
CA LEU A 240 52.47 -24.50 3.54
C LEU A 240 52.33 -25.53 2.42
N ILE A 241 53.43 -26.16 2.00
CA ILE A 241 53.39 -27.23 0.99
C ILE A 241 52.55 -28.43 1.47
N GLY A 242 52.66 -28.81 2.75
CA GLY A 242 51.85 -29.85 3.37
C GLY A 242 50.35 -29.56 3.31
N VAL A 243 49.97 -28.31 3.61
CA VAL A 243 48.57 -27.84 3.51
C VAL A 243 48.07 -27.92 2.07
N ILE A 244 48.85 -27.44 1.09
CA ILE A 244 48.48 -27.49 -0.34
C ILE A 244 48.27 -28.95 -0.78
N LYS A 245 49.17 -29.86 -0.41
CA LYS A 245 49.03 -31.29 -0.72
C LYS A 245 47.72 -31.87 -0.17
N LYS A 246 47.38 -31.55 1.07
CA LYS A 246 46.16 -32.06 1.72
C LYS A 246 44.90 -31.47 1.09
N LEU A 247 44.88 -30.18 0.75
CA LEU A 247 43.78 -29.53 0.00
C LEU A 247 43.56 -30.16 -1.38
N LEU A 248 44.63 -30.60 -2.04
CA LEU A 248 44.59 -31.20 -3.39
C LEU A 248 44.37 -32.72 -3.40
N THR A 249 44.08 -33.33 -2.25
CA THR A 249 43.70 -34.74 -2.19
C THR A 249 42.43 -34.97 -3.01
N LYS A 250 42.51 -35.90 -3.98
CA LYS A 250 41.42 -36.15 -4.95
C LYS A 250 40.15 -36.65 -4.27
N ASP A 251 40.31 -37.50 -3.25
CA ASP A 251 39.21 -37.96 -2.41
C ASP A 251 38.83 -36.88 -1.39
N ALA A 252 37.56 -36.45 -1.42
CA ALA A 252 37.05 -35.36 -0.59
C ALA A 252 37.10 -35.70 0.91
N ASP A 253 36.86 -36.96 1.29
CA ASP A 253 36.83 -37.42 2.69
C ASP A 253 38.20 -37.33 3.36
N HIS A 254 39.27 -37.30 2.57
CA HIS A 254 40.66 -37.20 3.04
C HIS A 254 41.21 -35.76 3.04
N ARG A 255 40.43 -34.77 2.57
CA ARG A 255 40.77 -33.35 2.68
C ARG A 255 40.50 -32.81 4.08
N TYR A 256 40.78 -31.53 4.26
CA TYR A 256 40.28 -30.77 5.40
C TYR A 256 38.75 -30.75 5.41
N SER A 257 38.15 -31.01 6.58
CA SER A 257 36.71 -30.93 6.75
C SER A 257 36.22 -29.48 6.93
N THR A 258 37.09 -28.58 7.40
CA THR A 258 36.77 -27.16 7.57
C THR A 258 37.95 -26.27 7.17
N ALA A 259 37.66 -25.03 6.79
CA ALA A 259 38.70 -24.03 6.57
C ALA A 259 39.47 -23.64 7.85
N LEU A 260 38.95 -23.93 9.06
CA LEU A 260 39.66 -23.66 10.31
C LEU A 260 40.80 -24.65 10.55
N GLN A 261 40.67 -25.90 10.09
CA GLN A 261 41.77 -26.87 10.13
C GLN A 261 42.94 -26.44 9.25
N VAL A 262 42.67 -25.78 8.12
CA VAL A 262 43.70 -25.19 7.25
C VAL A 262 44.50 -24.14 8.03
N LEU A 263 43.82 -23.28 8.79
CA LEU A 263 44.46 -22.24 9.61
C LEU A 263 45.26 -22.83 10.77
N ALA A 264 44.74 -23.86 11.42
CA ALA A 264 45.44 -24.59 12.48
C ALA A 264 46.73 -25.23 11.96
N ASP A 265 46.68 -25.93 10.82
CA ASP A 265 47.84 -26.52 10.17
C ASP A 265 48.81 -25.47 9.60
N LEU A 266 48.46 -24.17 9.65
CA LEU A 266 49.32 -23.00 9.35
C LEU A 266 49.81 -22.26 10.61
N ASP A 267 49.54 -22.73 11.84
CA ASP A 267 49.79 -22.04 13.14
C ASP A 267 49.14 -20.65 13.22
N VAL A 268 48.03 -20.45 12.51
CA VAL A 268 47.23 -19.23 12.64
C VAL A 268 46.32 -19.40 13.86
N GLU A 269 46.50 -18.55 14.86
CA GLU A 269 45.69 -18.57 16.08
C GLU A 269 44.23 -18.17 15.78
N LEU A 270 43.28 -18.98 16.24
CA LEU A 270 41.84 -18.73 16.15
C LEU A 270 41.39 -17.78 17.27
N ASN A 271 41.77 -16.50 17.14
CA ASN A 271 41.42 -15.47 18.11
C ASN A 271 40.07 -14.78 17.80
N ILE A 272 39.61 -13.94 18.73
CA ILE A 272 38.34 -13.22 18.62
C ILE A 272 38.25 -12.35 17.36
N GLU A 273 39.38 -11.82 16.89
CA GLU A 273 39.43 -10.94 15.73
C GLU A 273 39.07 -11.68 14.44
N LEU A 274 39.45 -12.95 14.35
CA LEU A 274 39.09 -13.85 13.26
C LEU A 274 37.66 -14.40 13.41
N THR A 275 37.26 -14.80 14.62
CA THR A 275 36.02 -15.57 14.81
C THR A 275 34.78 -14.71 15.00
N LYS A 276 34.89 -13.42 15.35
CA LYS A 276 33.75 -12.53 15.67
C LYS A 276 32.68 -12.42 14.58
N ASP A 277 33.06 -12.68 13.33
CA ASP A 277 32.18 -12.58 12.17
C ASP A 277 31.59 -13.95 11.74
N PHE A 278 31.82 -15.01 12.52
CA PHE A 278 31.26 -16.36 12.31
C PHE A 278 29.82 -16.48 12.85
N ILE A 279 28.97 -15.58 12.36
CA ILE A 279 27.53 -15.53 12.59
C ILE A 279 26.86 -16.08 11.33
N PRO A 280 25.76 -16.85 11.40
CA PRO A 280 25.15 -17.42 10.21
C PRO A 280 24.55 -16.35 9.29
N ALA A 281 24.53 -16.65 7.99
CA ALA A 281 23.88 -15.80 6.99
C ALA A 281 22.38 -15.60 7.29
N LYS A 282 21.84 -14.47 6.83
CA LYS A 282 20.43 -14.12 7.04
C LYS A 282 19.53 -15.15 6.34
N THR A 283 18.67 -15.78 7.12
CA THR A 283 17.76 -16.82 6.64
C THR A 283 16.32 -16.53 7.07
N LEU A 284 15.37 -16.66 6.13
CA LEU A 284 13.96 -16.59 6.47
C LEU A 284 13.49 -17.90 7.11
N CYS A 285 13.24 -17.88 8.41
CA CYS A 285 12.65 -19.01 9.14
C CYS A 285 11.38 -18.59 9.89
N GLY A 286 10.44 -19.52 10.07
CA GLY A 286 9.24 -19.33 10.91
C GLY A 286 8.23 -18.30 10.39
N ARG A 287 8.34 -17.85 9.13
CA ARG A 287 7.45 -16.87 8.48
C ARG A 287 6.74 -17.41 7.23
N LYS A 288 6.73 -18.73 7.04
CA LYS A 288 6.07 -19.36 5.88
C LYS A 288 4.56 -19.10 5.86
N ASP A 289 3.90 -19.13 7.01
CA ASP A 289 2.48 -18.82 7.13
C ASP A 289 2.20 -17.36 6.78
N THR A 290 3.01 -16.43 7.30
CA THR A 290 2.96 -15.01 6.94
C THR A 290 3.12 -14.81 5.44
N LEU A 291 4.12 -15.43 4.81
CA LEU A 291 4.28 -15.37 3.36
C LEU A 291 3.07 -15.95 2.61
N THR A 292 2.46 -17.01 3.11
CA THR A 292 1.29 -17.64 2.46
C THR A 292 0.07 -16.73 2.52
N ILE A 293 -0.15 -16.07 3.66
CA ILE A 293 -1.23 -15.08 3.82
C ILE A 293 -0.99 -13.88 2.90
N VAL A 294 0.23 -13.32 2.90
CA VAL A 294 0.56 -12.19 2.02
C VAL A 294 0.43 -12.59 0.54
N LYS A 295 0.88 -13.78 0.14
CA LYS A 295 0.70 -14.32 -1.22
C LYS A 295 -0.78 -14.43 -1.60
N THR A 296 -1.64 -14.80 -0.65
CA THR A 296 -3.09 -14.87 -0.87
C THR A 296 -3.67 -13.49 -1.17
N TYR A 297 -3.28 -12.47 -0.38
CA TYR A 297 -3.61 -11.07 -0.63
C TYR A 297 -3.08 -10.55 -1.99
N LEU A 298 -1.83 -10.89 -2.33
CA LEU A 298 -1.21 -10.47 -3.59
C LEU A 298 -1.90 -11.09 -4.82
N ASN A 299 -2.43 -12.31 -4.68
CA ASN A 299 -3.14 -13.01 -5.76
C ASN A 299 -4.61 -12.59 -5.90
N ASP A 300 -5.20 -11.92 -4.90
CA ASP A 300 -6.57 -11.44 -4.96
C ASP A 300 -6.67 -10.15 -5.78
N GLU A 301 -7.08 -10.25 -7.06
CA GLU A 301 -7.26 -9.10 -7.95
C GLU A 301 -8.44 -8.18 -7.58
N SER A 302 -9.32 -8.61 -6.67
CA SER A 302 -10.48 -7.83 -6.23
C SER A 302 -10.15 -6.90 -5.07
N SER A 303 -9.19 -7.28 -4.21
CA SER A 303 -8.79 -6.52 -3.02
C SER A 303 -8.00 -5.24 -3.40
N ASN A 304 -8.48 -4.12 -2.86
CA ASN A 304 -7.83 -2.80 -2.85
C ASN A 304 -7.28 -2.46 -1.44
N GLU A 305 -7.07 -3.47 -0.60
CA GLU A 305 -6.56 -3.26 0.76
C GLU A 305 -5.05 -2.97 0.75
N ILE A 306 -4.56 -2.34 1.82
CA ILE A 306 -3.13 -2.30 2.13
C ILE A 306 -2.84 -3.36 3.18
N PHE A 307 -1.72 -4.07 3.04
CA PHE A 307 -1.35 -5.15 3.95
C PHE A 307 -0.20 -4.73 4.88
N SER A 308 -0.47 -4.66 6.19
CA SER A 308 0.51 -4.31 7.23
C SER A 308 1.09 -5.54 7.92
N ILE A 309 2.41 -5.66 7.92
CA ILE A 309 3.17 -6.67 8.66
C ILE A 309 3.70 -6.01 9.94
N ARG A 310 3.11 -6.38 11.08
CA ARG A 310 3.39 -5.78 12.39
C ARG A 310 4.26 -6.70 13.24
N GLY A 311 5.14 -6.14 14.07
CA GLY A 311 6.01 -6.91 14.96
C GLY A 311 7.08 -6.06 15.63
N PHE A 312 7.65 -6.53 16.75
CA PHE A 312 8.76 -5.84 17.43
C PHE A 312 10.00 -5.69 16.53
N SER A 313 10.95 -4.84 16.95
CA SER A 313 12.26 -4.78 16.30
C SER A 313 12.92 -6.16 16.32
N GLY A 314 13.59 -6.55 15.23
CA GLY A 314 14.19 -7.88 15.12
C GLY A 314 13.21 -9.04 14.89
N ALA A 315 11.89 -8.82 14.77
CA ALA A 315 10.90 -9.88 14.52
C ALA A 315 11.01 -10.55 13.12
N GLY A 316 11.80 -9.98 12.20
CA GLY A 316 12.01 -10.50 10.84
C GLY A 316 11.15 -9.84 9.76
N LYS A 317 10.53 -8.67 10.02
CA LYS A 317 9.65 -7.96 9.07
C LYS A 317 10.36 -7.60 7.76
N SER A 318 11.50 -6.91 7.84
CA SER A 318 12.31 -6.54 6.67
C SER A 318 12.79 -7.75 5.87
N GLN A 319 13.02 -8.91 6.53
CA GLN A 319 13.36 -10.13 5.83
C GLN A 319 12.17 -10.66 5.01
N VAL A 320 10.94 -10.59 5.53
CA VAL A 320 9.74 -10.94 4.76
C VAL A 320 9.61 -10.04 3.53
N LEU A 321 9.78 -8.73 3.67
CA LEU A 321 9.73 -7.79 2.53
C LEU A 321 10.83 -8.08 1.48
N ARG A 322 12.06 -8.36 1.90
CA ARG A 322 13.15 -8.70 0.98
C ARG A 322 12.91 -10.01 0.23
N GLU A 323 12.30 -11.00 0.88
CA GLU A 323 11.92 -12.26 0.22
C GLU A 323 10.77 -12.04 -0.77
N LEU A 324 9.80 -11.15 -0.47
CA LEU A 324 8.81 -10.72 -1.45
C LEU A 324 9.48 -10.01 -2.64
N ASN A 325 10.43 -9.11 -2.40
CA ASN A 325 11.18 -8.42 -3.44
C ASN A 325 11.93 -9.40 -4.37
N ALA A 326 12.50 -10.47 -3.81
CA ALA A 326 13.15 -11.52 -4.57
C ALA A 326 12.18 -12.40 -5.39
N ILE A 327 10.94 -12.55 -4.94
CA ILE A 327 9.92 -13.40 -5.58
C ILE A 327 9.15 -12.63 -6.68
N TYR A 328 8.98 -11.32 -6.52
CA TYR A 328 8.13 -10.48 -7.37
C TYR A 328 8.96 -9.41 -8.10
N PRO A 329 9.37 -9.65 -9.37
CA PRO A 329 10.21 -8.72 -10.14
C PRO A 329 9.59 -7.33 -10.36
N GLN A 330 8.26 -7.24 -10.34
CA GLN A 330 7.50 -6.00 -10.47
C GLN A 330 7.36 -5.22 -9.15
N SER A 331 8.12 -5.60 -8.12
CA SER A 331 8.04 -4.93 -6.84
C SER A 331 9.00 -3.75 -6.73
N VAL A 332 8.57 -2.72 -6.00
CA VAL A 332 9.36 -1.56 -5.63
C VAL A 332 9.60 -1.66 -4.13
N TYR A 333 10.83 -1.97 -3.73
CA TYR A 333 11.22 -2.02 -2.32
C TYR A 333 11.83 -0.69 -1.87
N VAL A 334 11.17 -0.04 -0.91
CA VAL A 334 11.62 1.19 -0.27
C VAL A 334 12.14 0.83 1.13
N GLU A 335 13.45 0.64 1.24
CA GLU A 335 14.14 0.37 2.51
C GLU A 335 14.20 1.65 3.37
N ASN A 336 13.83 1.54 4.65
CA ASN A 336 14.04 2.63 5.61
C ASN A 336 15.50 2.67 6.06
N THR A 337 16.27 3.60 5.51
CA THR A 337 17.68 3.78 5.91
C THR A 337 17.85 4.56 7.22
N ARG A 338 16.76 5.12 7.78
CA ARG A 338 16.74 6.06 8.93
C ARG A 338 17.63 7.30 8.78
N LYS A 339 18.15 7.54 7.57
CA LYS A 339 19.04 8.67 7.25
C LYS A 339 18.26 9.87 6.73
N LYS A 340 17.27 9.60 5.87
CA LYS A 340 16.48 10.61 5.19
C LYS A 340 15.21 10.88 5.98
N THR A 341 14.81 12.14 5.97
CA THR A 341 13.59 12.62 6.63
C THR A 341 12.97 13.73 5.78
N GLY A 342 11.69 14.03 6.00
CA GLY A 342 11.01 15.13 5.34
C GLY A 342 11.06 14.99 3.82
N ALA A 343 11.38 16.09 3.13
CA ALA A 343 11.45 16.12 1.68
C ALA A 343 12.50 15.17 1.07
N ASP A 344 13.61 14.90 1.77
CA ASP A 344 14.64 13.99 1.25
C ASP A 344 14.18 12.53 1.25
N LEU A 345 13.36 12.16 2.24
CA LEU A 345 12.75 10.83 2.30
C LEU A 345 11.70 10.67 1.22
N LEU A 346 10.88 11.71 0.99
CA LEU A 346 9.90 11.73 -0.11
C LEU A 346 10.58 11.65 -1.48
N ARG A 347 11.66 12.39 -1.70
CA ARG A 347 12.45 12.27 -2.94
C ARG A 347 12.96 10.85 -3.13
N PHE A 348 13.57 10.26 -2.11
CA PHE A 348 14.03 8.87 -2.19
C PHE A 348 12.89 7.88 -2.50
N PHE A 349 11.73 8.05 -1.85
CA PHE A 349 10.53 7.25 -2.10
C PHE A 349 10.06 7.37 -3.56
N PHE A 350 9.89 8.61 -4.05
CA PHE A 350 9.45 8.86 -5.42
C PHE A 350 10.49 8.43 -6.45
N HIS A 351 11.77 8.54 -6.14
CA HIS A 351 12.85 8.06 -6.99
C HIS A 351 12.73 6.55 -7.19
N LYS A 352 12.52 5.80 -6.10
CA LYS A 352 12.29 4.35 -6.14
C LYS A 352 11.02 3.97 -6.89
N LEU A 353 9.97 4.77 -6.76
CA LEU A 353 8.70 4.54 -7.44
C LEU A 353 8.78 4.81 -8.94
N PHE A 354 9.25 6.00 -9.36
CA PHE A 354 9.20 6.42 -10.76
C PHE A 354 10.32 5.82 -11.61
N PHE A 355 11.53 5.63 -11.06
CA PHE A 355 12.66 5.02 -11.78
C PHE A 355 12.69 3.50 -11.60
N ASN A 356 11.57 2.88 -11.97
CA ASN A 356 11.39 1.43 -12.04
C ASN A 356 11.01 1.05 -13.48
N ASP A 357 11.58 -0.02 -14.03
CA ASP A 357 11.36 -0.46 -15.42
C ASP A 357 9.89 -0.79 -15.74
N HIS A 358 9.10 -1.22 -14.76
CA HIS A 358 7.68 -1.49 -14.96
C HIS A 358 6.82 -0.22 -15.08
N LEU A 359 7.28 0.90 -14.51
CA LEU A 359 6.56 2.18 -14.54
C LEU A 359 7.13 3.15 -15.59
N TYR A 360 8.45 3.34 -15.59
CA TYR A 360 9.11 4.41 -16.34
C TYR A 360 8.89 4.34 -17.85
N ASP A 361 8.97 3.13 -18.43
CA ASP A 361 8.81 2.94 -19.88
C ASP A 361 7.42 3.34 -20.37
N ASN A 362 6.42 3.35 -19.48
CA ASN A 362 5.04 3.73 -19.79
C ASN A 362 4.75 5.22 -19.57
N LEU A 363 5.68 5.99 -19.00
CA LEU A 363 5.49 7.42 -18.78
C LEU A 363 5.43 8.17 -20.12
N LEU A 364 4.41 9.00 -20.29
CA LEU A 364 4.32 9.93 -21.41
C LEU A 364 5.48 10.94 -21.36
N PRO A 365 5.92 11.54 -22.49
CA PRO A 365 7.00 12.51 -22.50
C PRO A 365 6.78 13.67 -21.52
N GLU A 366 5.56 14.16 -21.44
CA GLU A 366 5.13 15.18 -20.48
C GLU A 366 5.27 14.69 -19.02
N ASP A 367 4.81 13.49 -18.70
CA ASP A 367 4.98 12.86 -17.37
C ASP A 367 6.45 12.62 -17.01
N ARG A 368 7.33 12.39 -17.99
CA ARG A 368 8.77 12.28 -17.74
C ARG A 368 9.35 13.62 -17.32
N GLU A 369 8.99 14.71 -18.00
CA GLU A 369 9.44 16.06 -17.63
C GLU A 369 8.93 16.47 -16.24
N VAL A 370 7.68 16.11 -15.93
CA VAL A 370 7.12 16.20 -14.58
C VAL A 370 8.00 15.48 -13.56
N VAL A 371 8.34 14.21 -13.81
CA VAL A 371 9.20 13.41 -12.92
C VAL A 371 10.57 14.08 -12.74
N LYS A 372 11.18 14.63 -13.80
CA LYS A 372 12.44 15.38 -13.68
C LYS A 372 12.30 16.62 -12.80
N GLN A 373 11.24 17.41 -13.01
CA GLN A 373 10.97 18.63 -12.23
C GLN A 373 10.82 18.35 -10.73
N ILE A 374 10.20 17.22 -10.35
CA ILE A 374 10.07 16.78 -8.95
C ILE A 374 11.44 16.66 -8.27
N PHE A 375 12.49 16.29 -9.03
CA PHE A 375 13.84 16.13 -8.49
C PHE A 375 14.74 17.36 -8.69
N ASP A 376 14.45 18.21 -9.69
CA ASP A 376 15.21 19.44 -9.97
C ASP A 376 14.79 20.63 -9.08
N SER A 377 13.54 20.67 -8.59
CA SER A 377 13.06 21.78 -7.74
C SER A 377 13.45 21.60 -6.27
N ARG A 378 13.88 22.70 -5.61
CA ARG A 378 14.10 22.70 -4.14
C ARG A 378 12.80 22.78 -3.34
N GLU A 379 11.75 23.29 -3.98
CA GLU A 379 10.40 23.47 -3.46
C GLU A 379 9.50 22.62 -4.36
N VAL A 380 9.08 21.46 -3.89
CA VAL A 380 8.19 20.59 -4.65
C VAL A 380 6.77 20.96 -4.27
N GLU A 381 6.03 21.65 -5.13
CA GLU A 381 4.57 21.83 -4.97
C GLU A 381 3.91 20.45 -5.14
N LEU A 382 3.77 19.72 -4.03
CA LEU A 382 3.60 18.26 -4.01
C LEU A 382 2.15 17.77 -4.16
N SER A 383 1.14 18.63 -4.01
CA SER A 383 -0.24 18.15 -3.77
C SER A 383 -0.92 17.57 -5.01
N ASP A 384 -1.46 18.41 -5.89
CA ASP A 384 -2.44 17.93 -6.89
C ASP A 384 -1.74 17.27 -8.09
N PHE A 385 -0.53 17.72 -8.41
CA PHE A 385 0.22 17.25 -9.57
C PHE A 385 0.80 15.85 -9.40
N ILE A 386 1.40 15.53 -8.24
CA ILE A 386 1.89 14.18 -7.96
C ILE A 386 0.73 13.21 -7.81
N LYS A 387 -0.37 13.61 -7.16
CA LYS A 387 -1.61 12.82 -7.10
C LYS A 387 -2.13 12.49 -8.51
N ALA A 388 -2.19 13.50 -9.38
CA ALA A 388 -2.61 13.33 -10.77
C ALA A 388 -1.67 12.42 -11.56
N LEU A 389 -0.35 12.60 -11.43
CA LEU A 389 0.65 11.76 -12.05
C LEU A 389 0.52 10.31 -11.59
N ILE A 390 0.51 10.06 -10.28
CA ILE A 390 0.36 8.72 -9.71
C ILE A 390 -0.94 8.08 -10.20
N SER A 391 -2.04 8.83 -10.20
CA SER A 391 -3.33 8.36 -10.71
C SER A 391 -3.23 7.89 -12.17
N ARG A 392 -2.59 8.67 -13.04
CA ARG A 392 -2.40 8.31 -14.46
C ARG A 392 -1.49 7.10 -14.68
N ILE A 393 -0.34 7.05 -14.00
CA ILE A 393 0.71 6.05 -14.30
C ILE A 393 0.43 4.69 -13.67
N THR A 394 -0.38 4.65 -12.61
CA THR A 394 -0.74 3.41 -11.91
C THR A 394 -2.03 2.78 -12.42
N ASP A 395 -2.82 3.49 -13.23
CA ASP A 395 -4.02 2.92 -13.85
C ASP A 395 -3.68 1.63 -14.62
N LYS A 396 -4.34 0.53 -14.24
CA LYS A 396 -4.25 -0.81 -14.88
C LYS A 396 -2.91 -1.53 -14.78
N LYS A 397 -1.97 -1.12 -13.92
CA LYS A 397 -0.66 -1.79 -13.77
C LYS A 397 -0.59 -2.69 -12.55
N LYS A 398 -0.03 -3.89 -12.72
CA LYS A 398 0.28 -4.81 -11.61
C LYS A 398 1.62 -4.40 -10.99
N LEU A 399 1.58 -3.47 -10.04
CA LEU A 399 2.74 -3.01 -9.26
C LEU A 399 2.60 -3.50 -7.82
N LEU A 400 3.73 -3.89 -7.21
CA LEU A 400 3.82 -4.21 -5.78
C LEU A 400 4.73 -3.22 -5.06
N LEU A 401 4.17 -2.38 -4.20
CA LEU A 401 4.95 -1.46 -3.37
C LEU A 401 5.25 -2.10 -2.01
N LEU A 402 6.52 -2.20 -1.66
CA LEU A 402 7.01 -2.76 -0.40
C LEU A 402 7.68 -1.66 0.43
N ILE A 403 7.07 -1.26 1.54
CA ILE A 403 7.56 -0.17 2.40
C ILE A 403 8.06 -0.72 3.73
N ASP A 404 9.35 -0.58 4.00
CA ASP A 404 9.94 -1.06 5.26
C ASP A 404 9.80 -0.02 6.38
N ASP A 405 9.55 -0.49 7.62
CA ASP A 405 9.44 0.32 8.84
C ASP A 405 8.67 1.66 8.67
N TYR A 406 7.46 1.60 8.11
CA TYR A 406 6.68 2.78 7.71
C TYR A 406 6.35 3.70 8.89
N ASN A 407 6.02 3.14 10.06
CA ASN A 407 5.73 3.95 11.24
C ASN A 407 6.96 4.63 11.87
N LEU A 408 8.17 4.31 11.40
CA LEU A 408 9.40 5.00 11.76
C LEU A 408 9.75 6.16 10.80
N TYR A 409 8.96 6.36 9.74
CA TYR A 409 9.09 7.56 8.90
C TYR A 409 8.67 8.77 9.73
N ASP A 410 9.28 9.92 9.46
CA ASP A 410 8.86 11.16 10.10
C ASP A 410 7.45 11.58 9.63
N ASP A 411 6.78 12.38 10.45
CA ASP A 411 5.36 12.71 10.22
C ASP A 411 5.13 13.47 8.91
N PHE A 412 6.10 14.27 8.43
CA PHE A 412 5.99 14.96 7.14
C PHE A 412 5.93 13.96 5.99
N ALA A 413 6.87 13.02 5.96
CA ALA A 413 6.91 12.00 4.92
C ALA A 413 5.68 11.08 4.98
N LYS A 414 5.26 10.65 6.17
CA LYS A 414 4.05 9.83 6.34
C LYS A 414 2.80 10.55 5.87
N ASP A 415 2.59 11.80 6.27
CA ASP A 415 1.38 12.54 5.89
C ASP A 415 1.34 12.75 4.36
N ALA A 416 2.47 13.04 3.70
CA ALA A 416 2.53 13.11 2.24
C ALA A 416 2.33 11.75 1.52
N ILE A 417 2.83 10.65 2.08
CA ILE A 417 2.60 9.30 1.52
C ILE A 417 1.15 8.86 1.73
N ASN A 418 0.53 9.23 2.86
CA ASN A 418 -0.88 8.94 3.14
C ASN A 418 -1.84 9.60 2.13
N GLU A 419 -1.45 10.71 1.51
CA GLU A 419 -2.22 11.38 0.46
C GLU A 419 -2.24 10.61 -0.88
N ILE A 420 -1.24 9.74 -1.13
CA ILE A 420 -1.12 8.97 -2.37
C ILE A 420 -1.57 7.51 -2.21
N LEU A 421 -1.53 6.96 -1.00
CA LEU A 421 -1.90 5.58 -0.72
C LEU A 421 -3.35 5.23 -1.15
N PRO A 422 -4.37 6.09 -0.93
CA PRO A 422 -5.72 5.84 -1.43
C PRO A 422 -5.78 5.73 -2.97
N ILE A 423 -5.02 6.57 -3.69
CA ILE A 423 -4.93 6.53 -5.16
C ILE A 423 -4.35 5.18 -5.60
N LEU A 424 -3.28 4.71 -4.93
CA LEU A 424 -2.67 3.41 -5.18
C LEU A 424 -3.65 2.25 -4.92
N GLN A 425 -4.43 2.31 -3.84
CA GLN A 425 -5.47 1.32 -3.52
C GLN A 425 -6.52 1.22 -4.64
N ILE A 426 -7.04 2.36 -5.09
CA ILE A 426 -8.10 2.43 -6.12
C ILE A 426 -7.58 1.88 -7.46
N ASN A 427 -6.33 2.18 -7.81
CA ASN A 427 -5.67 1.72 -9.02
C ASN A 427 -5.13 0.27 -8.93
N LYS A 428 -5.49 -0.46 -7.87
CA LYS A 428 -5.13 -1.89 -7.65
C LYS A 428 -3.63 -2.14 -7.52
N VAL A 429 -2.86 -1.13 -7.12
CA VAL A 429 -1.47 -1.34 -6.71
C VAL A 429 -1.48 -2.07 -5.38
N LYS A 430 -0.77 -3.20 -5.30
CA LYS A 430 -0.63 -3.94 -4.05
C LYS A 430 0.40 -3.24 -3.18
N VAL A 431 0.04 -2.98 -1.93
CA VAL A 431 0.94 -2.31 -0.98
C VAL A 431 1.11 -3.21 0.23
N VAL A 432 2.36 -3.58 0.50
CA VAL A 432 2.73 -4.30 1.72
C VAL A 432 3.71 -3.42 2.50
N LEU A 433 3.36 -3.10 3.72
CA LEU A 433 4.19 -2.27 4.60
C LEU A 433 4.57 -3.03 5.87
N ALA A 434 5.73 -2.73 6.43
CA ALA A 434 6.16 -3.24 7.72
C ALA A 434 6.08 -2.14 8.79
N GLU A 435 5.63 -2.49 10.00
CA GLU A 435 5.52 -1.56 11.12
C GLU A 435 6.07 -2.16 12.41
N SER A 436 6.79 -1.36 13.19
CA SER A 436 7.28 -1.75 14.51
C SER A 436 6.16 -1.67 15.54
N SER A 437 5.92 -2.74 16.30
CA SER A 437 4.96 -2.75 17.43
C SER A 437 5.45 -2.00 18.67
N GLU A 438 6.64 -1.39 18.61
CA GLU A 438 7.18 -0.54 19.68
C GLU A 438 6.62 0.89 19.65
N PHE A 439 5.96 1.26 18.54
CA PHE A 439 5.39 2.58 18.30
C PHE A 439 3.95 2.44 17.80
N ASP A 440 3.19 3.53 17.85
CA ASP A 440 1.86 3.58 17.25
C ASP A 440 1.95 3.25 15.75
N TYR A 441 0.92 2.58 15.23
CA TYR A 441 0.90 2.20 13.83
C TYR A 441 0.50 3.40 12.98
N ALA A 442 1.31 3.73 11.98
CA ALA A 442 1.00 4.78 11.03
C ALA A 442 -0.23 4.42 10.19
N THR A 443 -0.48 3.13 9.97
CA THR A 443 -1.67 2.63 9.27
C THR A 443 -2.98 2.79 10.03
N ASP A 444 -2.96 3.10 11.33
CA ASP A 444 -4.20 3.32 12.08
C ASP A 444 -4.93 4.61 11.62
N ASN A 445 -4.23 5.51 10.93
CA ASN A 445 -4.81 6.70 10.28
C ASN A 445 -5.25 6.46 8.83
N LEU A 446 -5.14 5.22 8.33
CA LEU A 446 -5.53 4.83 6.99
C LEU A 446 -6.76 3.90 7.04
N PHE A 447 -7.42 3.77 5.90
CA PHE A 447 -8.61 2.93 5.77
C PHE A 447 -8.33 1.72 4.88
N ASN A 448 -9.19 0.70 5.03
CA ASN A 448 -9.11 -0.53 4.24
C ASN A 448 -7.75 -1.27 4.40
N ILE A 449 -7.33 -1.46 5.65
CA ILE A 449 -6.07 -2.09 6.03
C ILE A 449 -6.31 -3.52 6.54
N GLN A 450 -5.53 -4.47 6.03
CA GLN A 450 -5.35 -5.80 6.63
C GLN A 450 -4.03 -5.83 7.39
N SER A 451 -3.95 -6.57 8.48
CA SER A 451 -2.69 -6.70 9.21
C SER A 451 -2.43 -8.11 9.71
N ILE A 452 -1.14 -8.44 9.83
CA ILE A 452 -0.68 -9.66 10.48
C ILE A 452 0.39 -9.31 11.52
N GLN A 453 0.23 -9.86 12.72
CA GLN A 453 1.22 -9.74 13.78
C GLN A 453 2.21 -10.90 13.68
N ILE A 454 3.49 -10.57 13.54
CA ILE A 454 4.60 -11.52 13.65
C ILE A 454 5.05 -11.60 15.11
N THR A 455 5.20 -12.82 15.62
CA THR A 455 5.61 -13.13 16.99
C THR A 455 7.06 -13.64 17.07
N PRO A 456 7.67 -13.65 18.27
CA PRO A 456 8.94 -14.36 18.52
C PRO A 456 8.87 -15.83 18.06
N PHE A 457 10.03 -16.43 17.83
CA PHE A 457 10.09 -17.85 17.52
C PHE A 457 9.48 -18.70 18.63
N THR A 458 8.67 -19.67 18.22
CA THR A 458 8.42 -20.86 19.05
C THR A 458 9.69 -21.71 19.14
N ASP A 459 9.75 -22.59 20.14
CA ASP A 459 10.87 -23.53 20.27
C ASP A 459 11.12 -24.39 19.00
N ARG A 460 10.03 -24.82 18.35
CA ARG A 460 10.11 -25.49 17.05
C ARG A 460 10.72 -24.60 15.97
N GLN A 461 10.27 -23.35 15.86
CA GLN A 461 10.80 -22.41 14.86
C GLN A 461 12.25 -22.03 15.11
N LEU A 462 12.68 -21.94 16.38
CA LEU A 462 14.09 -21.78 16.73
C LEU A 462 14.92 -22.98 16.24
N SER A 463 14.41 -24.19 16.44
CA SER A 463 15.08 -25.42 15.95
C SER A 463 15.21 -25.41 14.44
N GLU A 464 14.10 -25.13 13.72
CA GLU A 464 14.09 -25.00 12.26
C GLU A 464 15.05 -23.87 11.80
N TYR A 465 15.13 -22.76 12.53
CA TYR A 465 16.04 -21.66 12.22
C TYR A 465 17.50 -22.10 12.31
N LEU A 466 17.89 -22.78 13.39
CA LEU A 466 19.25 -23.29 13.56
C LEU A 466 19.58 -24.36 12.53
N ASP A 467 18.60 -25.17 12.12
CA ASP A 467 18.80 -26.19 11.09
C ASP A 467 19.11 -25.58 9.72
N LEU A 468 18.41 -24.51 9.36
CA LEU A 468 18.65 -23.78 8.11
C LEU A 468 19.91 -22.89 8.17
N SER A 469 20.19 -22.32 9.34
CA SER A 469 21.26 -21.32 9.52
C SER A 469 22.64 -21.93 9.67
N TYR A 470 22.73 -23.16 10.20
CA TYR A 470 23.99 -23.84 10.43
C TYR A 470 24.09 -25.16 9.69
N TYR A 471 25.30 -25.50 9.24
CA TYR A 471 25.64 -26.80 8.69
C TYR A 471 25.42 -27.95 9.68
N GLN A 472 25.36 -29.18 9.17
CA GLN A 472 24.91 -30.35 9.91
C GLN A 472 25.73 -30.66 11.19
N ASN A 473 27.05 -30.50 11.16
CA ASN A 473 27.92 -30.86 12.30
C ASN A 473 28.07 -29.74 13.35
N PHE A 474 27.47 -28.57 13.14
CA PHE A 474 27.44 -27.54 14.17
C PHE A 474 26.67 -28.04 15.40
N PRO A 475 27.09 -27.74 16.65
CA PRO A 475 26.41 -28.18 17.88
C PRO A 475 25.10 -27.43 18.15
N LYS A 476 24.12 -27.53 17.24
CA LYS A 476 22.83 -26.82 17.24
C LYS A 476 22.03 -27.03 18.53
N GLN A 477 22.04 -28.25 19.07
CA GLN A 477 21.32 -28.57 20.31
C GLN A 477 21.87 -27.84 21.54
N LYS A 478 23.20 -27.70 21.64
CA LYS A 478 23.84 -26.95 22.73
C LYS A 478 23.51 -25.47 22.58
N LEU A 479 23.70 -24.91 21.39
CA LEU A 479 23.39 -23.50 21.12
C LEU A 479 21.91 -23.19 21.42
N ARG A 480 20.99 -24.04 20.96
CA ARG A 480 19.55 -23.93 21.25
C ARG A 480 19.28 -23.85 22.74
N LYS A 481 19.89 -24.72 23.54
CA LYS A 481 19.69 -24.73 25.00
C LYS A 481 20.13 -23.40 25.62
N VAL A 482 21.29 -22.88 25.21
CA VAL A 482 21.81 -21.59 25.70
C VAL A 482 20.88 -20.43 25.29
N ILE A 483 20.38 -20.42 24.05
CA ILE A 483 19.43 -19.40 23.58
C ILE A 483 18.13 -19.45 24.41
N LEU A 484 17.55 -20.63 24.62
CA LEU A 484 16.31 -20.80 25.40
C LEU A 484 16.47 -20.39 26.87
N GLU A 485 17.67 -20.51 27.44
CA GLU A 485 17.96 -20.15 28.82
C GLU A 485 18.17 -18.64 29.02
N TYR A 486 18.74 -17.93 28.04
CA TYR A 486 19.29 -16.58 28.24
C TYR A 486 18.85 -15.50 27.22
N ALA A 487 18.18 -15.86 26.13
CA ALA A 487 17.82 -14.91 25.07
C ALA A 487 16.30 -14.83 24.88
N ASP A 488 15.84 -13.66 24.44
CA ASP A 488 14.51 -13.58 23.86
C ASP A 488 14.51 -14.29 22.48
N LEU A 489 13.35 -14.80 22.08
CA LEU A 489 13.22 -15.59 20.86
C LEU A 489 12.90 -14.75 19.62
N LEU A 490 13.13 -13.43 19.65
CA LEU A 490 13.06 -12.62 18.43
C LEU A 490 14.24 -12.99 17.52
N PRO A 491 14.03 -13.25 16.21
CA PRO A 491 15.10 -13.66 15.31
C PRO A 491 16.34 -12.75 15.34
N GLY A 492 16.13 -11.43 15.35
CA GLY A 492 17.22 -10.45 15.44
C GLY A 492 17.96 -10.49 16.78
N SER A 493 17.24 -10.65 17.89
CA SER A 493 17.84 -10.81 19.22
C SER A 493 18.64 -12.10 19.33
N VAL A 494 18.17 -13.20 18.73
CA VAL A 494 18.90 -14.47 18.68
C VAL A 494 20.24 -14.30 17.96
N VAL A 495 20.26 -13.65 16.81
CA VAL A 495 21.51 -13.35 16.06
C VAL A 495 22.45 -12.49 16.90
N GLN A 496 21.91 -11.46 17.55
CA GLN A 496 22.68 -10.56 18.40
C GLN A 496 23.28 -11.29 19.61
N PHE A 497 22.48 -12.15 20.24
CA PHE A 497 22.90 -12.97 21.38
C PHE A 497 24.01 -13.96 20.98
N ILE A 498 23.91 -14.59 19.80
CA ILE A 498 24.98 -15.45 19.26
C ILE A 498 26.30 -14.67 19.14
N LYS A 499 26.23 -13.43 18.67
CA LYS A 499 27.41 -12.55 18.59
C LYS A 499 27.96 -12.22 19.98
N ASP A 500 27.09 -12.00 20.96
CA ASP A 500 27.50 -11.69 22.33
C ASP A 500 28.22 -12.85 23.01
N ILE A 501 27.66 -14.07 22.95
CA ILE A 501 28.30 -15.25 23.54
C ILE A 501 29.62 -15.58 22.84
N LEU A 502 29.78 -15.21 21.58
CA LEU A 502 31.04 -15.33 20.86
C LEU A 502 32.06 -14.31 21.38
N ILE A 503 31.70 -13.02 21.44
CA ILE A 503 32.58 -11.92 21.94
C ILE A 503 32.99 -12.14 23.41
N LEU A 504 32.07 -12.63 24.24
CA LEU A 504 32.34 -12.96 25.64
C LEU A 504 33.19 -14.24 25.81
N GLY A 505 33.50 -14.94 24.72
CA GLY A 505 34.28 -16.18 24.76
C GLY A 505 33.55 -17.36 25.36
N VAL A 506 32.21 -17.29 25.44
CA VAL A 506 31.35 -18.41 25.85
C VAL A 506 31.26 -19.43 24.73
N MET A 507 31.09 -18.99 23.48
CA MET A 507 31.19 -19.84 22.30
C MET A 507 32.57 -19.65 21.67
N ARG A 508 33.36 -20.74 21.57
CA ARG A 508 34.71 -20.72 21.00
C ARG A 508 34.80 -21.68 19.82
N TYR A 509 35.37 -21.20 18.72
CA TYR A 509 35.68 -22.03 17.57
C TYR A 509 37.05 -22.68 17.75
N GLU A 510 37.09 -24.00 17.66
CA GLU A 510 38.30 -24.78 17.54
C GLU A 510 38.38 -25.40 16.13
N PRO A 511 39.53 -25.94 15.70
CA PRO A 511 39.69 -26.44 14.33
C PRO A 511 38.67 -27.52 13.94
N ASP A 512 38.32 -28.39 14.89
CA ASP A 512 37.47 -29.57 14.67
C ASP A 512 36.06 -29.43 15.25
N GLU A 513 35.85 -28.52 16.21
CA GLU A 513 34.57 -28.40 16.91
C GLU A 513 34.30 -26.98 17.43
N VAL A 514 33.06 -26.74 17.86
CA VAL A 514 32.67 -25.51 18.55
C VAL A 514 32.38 -25.84 20.02
N LYS A 515 33.11 -25.20 20.93
CA LYS A 515 32.97 -25.40 22.39
C LYS A 515 32.15 -24.30 23.04
N PHE A 516 31.44 -24.66 24.10
CA PHE A 516 30.72 -23.75 24.98
C PHE A 516 31.35 -23.78 26.37
N VAL A 517 31.89 -22.66 26.85
CA VAL A 517 32.61 -22.52 28.13
C VAL A 517 31.95 -21.43 28.97
N PHE A 518 31.46 -21.79 30.15
CA PHE A 518 30.82 -20.85 31.08
C PHE A 518 31.74 -20.53 32.26
N GLU A 519 32.29 -19.33 32.27
CA GLU A 519 32.99 -18.80 33.44
C GLU A 519 31.97 -18.21 34.42
N LYS A 520 32.12 -18.48 35.74
CA LYS A 520 31.13 -18.09 36.78
C LYS A 520 30.72 -16.61 36.76
N GLY A 521 31.63 -15.71 36.36
CA GLY A 521 31.35 -14.27 36.26
C GLY A 521 30.43 -13.93 35.08
N ILE A 522 30.69 -14.55 33.92
CA ILE A 522 29.93 -14.32 32.68
C ILE A 522 28.55 -14.95 32.76
N GLU A 523 28.46 -16.15 33.34
CA GLU A 523 27.18 -16.84 33.57
C GLU A 523 26.25 -15.99 34.45
N LYS A 524 26.79 -15.36 35.51
CA LYS A 524 26.03 -14.43 36.35
C LYS A 524 25.53 -13.21 35.57
N SER A 525 26.34 -12.65 34.66
CA SER A 525 25.96 -11.53 33.81
C SER A 525 24.91 -11.89 32.76
N LEU A 526 25.02 -13.08 32.15
CA LEU A 526 24.02 -13.60 31.20
C LEU A 526 22.69 -13.95 31.88
N SER A 527 22.74 -14.43 33.13
CA SER A 527 21.55 -14.68 33.97
C SER A 527 20.98 -13.41 34.63
N GLY A 528 21.68 -12.28 34.54
CA GLY A 528 21.32 -11.00 35.15
C GLY A 528 20.32 -10.21 34.30
N SER A 529 20.26 -8.89 34.50
CA SER A 529 19.49 -8.00 33.60
C SER A 529 20.32 -7.61 32.38
N ASN A 530 19.64 -7.22 31.29
CA ASN A 530 20.27 -6.64 30.09
C ASN A 530 21.24 -5.48 30.43
N GLU A 531 21.03 -4.76 31.54
CA GLU A 531 21.92 -3.69 31.99
C GLU A 531 23.32 -4.16 32.37
N GLU A 532 23.47 -5.35 32.96
CA GLU A 532 24.80 -5.87 33.33
C GLU A 532 25.63 -6.22 32.09
N VAL A 533 24.98 -6.77 31.05
CA VAL A 533 25.59 -6.97 29.73
C VAL A 533 25.98 -5.64 29.10
N TYR A 534 25.12 -4.62 29.19
CA TYR A 534 25.42 -3.27 28.70
C TYR A 534 26.60 -2.63 29.42
N ARG A 535 26.71 -2.78 30.75
CA ARG A 535 27.86 -2.30 31.52
C ARG A 535 29.17 -2.95 31.08
N LEU A 536 29.18 -4.27 30.89
CA LEU A 536 30.35 -5.00 30.40
C LEU A 536 30.79 -4.53 29.01
N ARG A 537 29.85 -4.23 28.11
CA ARG A 537 30.19 -3.68 26.80
C ARG A 537 30.83 -2.30 26.91
N LEU A 538 30.27 -1.42 27.75
CA LEU A 538 30.81 -0.07 27.93
C LEU A 538 32.15 -0.03 28.69
N SER A 539 32.41 -0.98 29.60
CA SER A 539 33.69 -1.04 30.32
C SER A 539 34.88 -1.34 29.42
N ASN A 540 34.64 -1.91 28.23
CA ASN A 540 35.66 -2.22 27.24
C ASN A 540 35.92 -1.06 26.25
N LEU A 541 35.25 0.08 26.42
CA LEU A 541 35.43 1.26 25.56
C LEU A 541 36.50 2.20 26.11
N THR A 542 37.29 2.76 25.20
CA THR A 542 38.14 3.92 25.50
C THR A 542 37.29 5.16 25.75
N GLU A 543 37.88 6.21 26.33
CA GLU A 543 37.17 7.46 26.60
C GLU A 543 36.63 8.11 25.30
N ASP A 544 37.40 8.07 24.21
CA ASP A 544 36.99 8.59 22.91
C ASP A 544 35.87 7.77 22.27
N GLU A 545 35.94 6.44 22.36
CA GLU A 545 34.88 5.53 21.90
C GLU A 545 33.56 5.77 22.66
N LEU A 546 33.65 5.94 23.99
CA LEU A 546 32.47 6.24 24.81
C LEU A 546 31.86 7.60 24.46
N LYS A 547 32.68 8.64 24.23
CA LYS A 547 32.20 9.97 23.80
C LYS A 547 31.46 9.91 22.45
N VAL A 548 31.98 9.14 21.49
CA VAL A 548 31.31 8.93 20.19
C VAL A 548 30.00 8.19 20.38
N ALA A 549 29.96 7.12 21.17
CA ALA A 549 28.74 6.37 21.46
C ALA A 549 27.69 7.25 22.19
N GLN A 550 28.11 8.08 23.14
CA GLN A 550 27.26 9.05 23.82
C GLN A 550 26.68 10.09 22.86
N LEU A 551 27.50 10.62 21.95
CA LEU A 551 27.03 11.58 20.95
C LEU A 551 25.97 10.94 20.04
N ILE A 552 26.24 9.74 19.51
CA ILE A 552 25.26 8.99 18.70
C ILE A 552 23.96 8.75 19.48
N SER A 553 24.07 8.42 20.77
CA SER A 553 22.89 8.17 21.62
C SER A 553 22.04 9.43 21.89
N ALA A 554 22.64 10.61 21.78
CA ALA A 554 21.98 11.88 22.03
C ALA A 554 21.10 12.38 20.86
N PHE A 555 21.18 11.74 19.68
CA PHE A 555 20.37 12.06 18.50
C PHE A 555 19.21 11.08 18.31
N ASN A 556 18.06 11.54 17.82
CA ASN A 556 16.97 10.63 17.43
C ASN A 556 17.15 10.05 16.03
N ILE A 557 17.81 10.80 15.14
CA ILE A 557 18.16 10.35 13.79
C ILE A 557 19.56 9.72 13.74
N SER A 558 19.85 8.98 12.69
CA SER A 558 21.23 8.57 12.38
C SER A 558 22.04 9.79 11.93
N VAL A 559 23.26 9.93 12.45
CA VAL A 559 24.11 11.11 12.18
C VAL A 559 25.37 10.69 11.42
N GLU A 560 25.69 11.39 10.35
CA GLU A 560 26.82 11.08 9.48
C GLU A 560 28.18 11.25 10.17
N GLN A 561 29.20 10.51 9.71
CA GLN A 561 30.54 10.56 10.29
C GLN A 561 31.17 11.95 10.22
N ILE A 562 30.94 12.69 9.12
CA ILE A 562 31.46 14.05 8.94
C ILE A 562 30.84 15.00 9.98
N VAL A 563 29.56 14.82 10.28
CA VAL A 563 28.87 15.57 11.34
C VAL A 563 29.45 15.21 12.72
N LEU A 564 29.63 13.92 13.00
CA LEU A 564 30.26 13.46 14.26
C LEU A 564 31.68 14.01 14.42
N ALA A 565 32.48 13.99 13.35
CA ALA A 565 33.84 14.53 13.29
C ALA A 565 33.85 16.04 13.57
N SER A 566 32.92 16.77 12.95
CA SER A 566 32.78 18.22 13.12
C SER A 566 32.37 18.61 14.54
N ILE A 567 31.43 17.88 15.15
CA ILE A 567 30.95 18.15 16.52
C ILE A 567 32.03 17.82 17.55
N LEU A 568 32.77 16.72 17.35
CA LEU A 568 33.83 16.27 18.26
C LEU A 568 35.19 16.91 17.99
N ASN A 569 35.31 17.72 16.95
CA ASN A 569 36.57 18.34 16.50
C ASN A 569 37.68 17.29 16.28
N LYS A 570 37.36 16.23 15.55
CA LYS A 570 38.28 15.15 15.14
C LYS A 570 38.33 15.07 13.61
N SER A 571 39.38 14.46 13.04
CA SER A 571 39.43 14.22 11.60
C SER A 571 38.45 13.10 11.19
N PRO A 572 37.97 13.07 9.93
CA PRO A 572 37.12 11.98 9.43
C PRO A 572 37.75 10.60 9.62
N GLU A 573 39.06 10.46 9.38
CA GLU A 573 39.79 9.19 9.51
C GLU A 573 39.84 8.69 10.97
N GLN A 574 39.92 9.63 11.93
CA GLN A 574 39.88 9.29 13.35
C GLN A 574 38.49 8.77 13.75
N ILE A 575 37.42 9.39 13.27
CA ILE A 575 36.06 8.93 13.54
C ILE A 575 35.81 7.58 12.88
N GLU A 576 36.22 7.40 11.62
CA GLU A 576 36.09 6.13 10.92
C GLU A 576 36.73 4.97 11.71
N LYS A 577 37.96 5.17 12.21
CA LYS A 577 38.64 4.20 13.06
C LYS A 577 37.88 3.91 14.36
N ILE A 578 37.33 4.94 15.01
CA ILE A 578 36.54 4.76 16.24
C ILE A 578 35.25 3.99 15.95
N LEU A 579 34.55 4.29 14.85
CA LEU A 579 33.33 3.60 14.46
C LEU A 579 33.60 2.13 14.11
N LEU A 580 34.70 1.84 13.41
CA LEU A 580 35.15 0.46 13.18
C LEU A 580 35.37 -0.29 14.49
N ASN A 581 36.05 0.33 15.46
CA ASN A 581 36.23 -0.28 16.79
C ASN A 581 34.90 -0.48 17.54
N LEU A 582 34.00 0.51 17.51
CA LEU A 582 32.67 0.40 18.14
C LEU A 582 31.85 -0.72 17.51
N HIS A 583 31.95 -0.90 16.19
CA HIS A 583 31.31 -2.01 15.49
C HIS A 583 31.90 -3.37 15.93
N TYR A 584 33.24 -3.48 15.99
CA TYR A 584 33.91 -4.69 16.46
C TYR A 584 33.57 -5.04 17.92
N LYS A 585 33.35 -4.03 18.76
CA LYS A 585 32.92 -4.19 20.15
C LYS A 585 31.40 -4.32 20.32
N ASN A 586 30.66 -4.47 19.22
CA ASN A 586 29.22 -4.69 19.21
C ASN A 586 28.41 -3.56 19.87
N ILE A 587 28.87 -2.32 19.72
CA ILE A 587 28.16 -1.12 20.19
C ILE A 587 27.22 -0.58 19.13
N ILE A 588 27.68 -0.59 17.87
CA ILE A 588 26.93 -0.14 16.71
C ILE A 588 26.76 -1.25 15.68
N ASN A 589 25.67 -1.16 14.92
CA ASN A 589 25.43 -1.97 13.75
C ASN A 589 26.52 -1.76 12.69
N PRO A 590 26.76 -2.74 11.79
CA PRO A 590 27.62 -2.53 10.64
C PRO A 590 27.23 -1.26 9.88
N LEU A 591 28.22 -0.47 9.48
CA LEU A 591 27.99 0.74 8.70
C LEU A 591 27.37 0.37 7.34
N SER A 592 26.24 0.99 7.01
CA SER A 592 25.53 0.81 5.74
C SER A 592 26.08 1.76 4.67
N ILE A 593 25.44 1.83 3.49
CA ILE A 593 25.85 2.75 2.41
C ILE A 593 25.84 4.22 2.85
N SER A 594 24.99 4.60 3.81
CA SER A 594 24.93 5.95 4.38
C SER A 594 26.10 6.28 5.32
N ASN A 595 26.96 5.31 5.61
CA ASN A 595 28.09 5.42 6.52
C ASN A 595 27.74 5.95 7.93
N SER A 596 26.45 5.97 8.30
CA SER A 596 25.95 6.58 9.54
C SER A 596 25.79 5.53 10.63
N PRO A 597 26.46 5.68 11.79
CA PRO A 597 26.39 4.69 12.84
C PRO A 597 25.04 4.68 13.57
N ASN A 598 24.57 3.47 13.85
CA ASN A 598 23.39 3.23 14.67
C ASN A 598 23.73 2.29 15.82
N ILE A 599 23.35 2.66 17.04
CA ILE A 599 23.49 1.76 18.20
C ILE A 599 22.61 0.53 17.96
N ILE A 600 23.12 -0.64 18.36
CA ILE A 600 22.51 -1.95 18.06
C ILE A 600 21.05 -2.10 18.51
N SER A 601 20.63 -1.39 19.57
CA SER A 601 19.23 -1.38 20.04
C SER A 601 18.89 -0.05 20.74
N ASP A 602 17.61 0.33 20.71
CA ASP A 602 17.12 1.55 21.37
C ASP A 602 17.20 1.47 22.91
N SER A 603 17.05 0.28 23.49
CA SER A 603 17.28 0.05 24.92
C SER A 603 18.73 0.34 25.32
N PHE A 604 19.70 -0.12 24.52
CA PHE A 604 21.12 0.12 24.78
C PHE A 604 21.49 1.58 24.49
N LYS A 605 20.90 2.18 23.47
CA LYS A 605 21.00 3.62 23.19
C LYS A 605 20.54 4.45 24.38
N GLY A 606 19.38 4.12 24.97
CA GLY A 606 18.87 4.76 26.18
C GLY A 606 19.80 4.58 27.38
N PHE A 607 20.38 3.39 27.55
CA PHE A 607 21.37 3.13 28.60
C PHE A 607 22.62 4.00 28.42
N ILE A 608 23.19 4.07 27.21
CA ILE A 608 24.35 4.93 26.89
C ILE A 608 24.00 6.41 27.14
N TYR A 609 22.84 6.88 26.67
CA TYR A 609 22.39 8.25 26.87
C TYR A 609 22.27 8.62 28.36
N ASN A 610 21.86 7.67 29.20
CA ASN A 610 21.79 7.87 30.65
C ASN A 610 23.16 8.00 31.33
N THR A 611 24.25 7.60 30.68
CA THR A 611 25.61 7.84 31.19
C THR A 611 26.09 9.30 31.01
N ILE A 612 25.39 10.11 30.22
CA ILE A 612 25.75 11.51 29.95
C ILE A 612 25.48 12.39 31.18
N LYS A 613 26.51 13.09 31.66
CA LYS A 613 26.42 14.08 32.74
C LYS A 613 25.99 15.45 32.20
N GLU A 614 25.24 16.24 32.99
CA GLU A 614 24.79 17.60 32.61
C GLU A 614 24.06 17.69 31.25
N LYS A 615 23.07 16.80 31.01
CA LYS A 615 22.36 16.66 29.71
C LYS A 615 21.94 18.00 29.07
N LYS A 616 21.36 18.95 29.84
CA LYS A 616 20.97 20.27 29.30
C LYS A 616 22.13 21.03 28.65
N LYS A 617 23.28 21.08 29.33
CA LYS A 617 24.48 21.75 28.82
C LYS A 617 25.06 21.00 27.61
N TYR A 618 25.03 19.67 27.66
CA TYR A 618 25.46 18.82 26.55
C TYR A 618 24.67 19.12 25.27
N HIS A 619 23.34 19.16 25.36
CA HIS A 619 22.47 19.49 24.23
C HIS A 619 22.63 20.94 23.75
N LEU A 620 22.85 21.90 24.65
CA LEU A 620 23.10 23.30 24.26
C LEU A 620 24.37 23.45 23.41
N ILE A 621 25.44 22.73 23.76
CA ILE A 621 26.70 22.71 23.00
C ILE A 621 26.45 22.13 21.60
N ILE A 622 25.80 20.97 21.51
CA ILE A 622 25.48 20.31 20.25
C ILE A 622 24.63 21.24 19.35
N ALA A 623 23.53 21.78 19.88
CA ALA A 623 22.64 22.66 19.12
C ALA A 623 23.37 23.91 18.59
N SER A 624 24.28 24.48 19.38
CA SER A 624 25.07 25.64 18.98
C SER A 624 26.12 25.30 17.91
N LEU A 625 26.71 24.10 17.97
CA LEU A 625 27.65 23.61 16.96
C LEU A 625 26.95 23.32 15.64
N ILE A 626 25.78 22.66 15.67
CA ILE A 626 24.95 22.41 14.48
C ILE A 626 24.64 23.73 13.78
N LYS A 627 24.10 24.72 14.52
CA LYS A 627 23.76 26.03 13.96
C LYS A 627 24.95 26.72 13.26
N ARG A 628 26.16 26.52 13.78
CA ARG A 628 27.37 27.21 13.29
C ARG A 628 28.02 26.50 12.11
N ILE A 629 28.05 25.16 12.13
CA ILE A 629 28.89 24.36 11.24
C ILE A 629 28.06 23.62 10.18
N LEU A 630 26.77 23.39 10.44
CA LEU A 630 25.90 22.52 9.64
C LEU A 630 24.58 23.23 9.30
N PRO A 631 24.60 24.20 8.36
CA PRO A 631 23.42 24.99 8.03
C PRO A 631 22.27 24.17 7.43
N ASP A 632 22.57 23.05 6.77
CA ASP A 632 21.61 22.16 6.11
C ASP A 632 21.25 20.93 6.96
N PHE A 633 21.52 20.95 8.28
CA PHE A 633 21.17 19.85 9.17
C PHE A 633 19.65 19.72 9.34
N ASN A 634 19.19 18.52 9.75
CA ASN A 634 17.78 18.25 10.01
C ASN A 634 17.19 19.25 11.03
N VAL A 635 16.20 20.04 10.58
CA VAL A 635 15.56 21.12 11.34
C VAL A 635 14.86 20.56 12.58
N ILE A 636 14.09 19.49 12.46
CA ILE A 636 13.35 18.90 13.59
C ILE A 636 14.31 18.41 14.69
N GLU A 637 15.38 17.71 14.29
CA GLU A 637 16.37 17.24 15.24
C GLU A 637 17.13 18.40 15.87
N HIS A 638 17.49 19.44 15.10
CA HIS A 638 18.14 20.63 15.65
C HIS A 638 17.25 21.35 16.67
N ALA A 639 15.96 21.48 16.37
CA ALA A 639 14.97 22.04 17.29
C ALA A 639 14.89 21.20 18.58
N ARG A 640 14.87 19.87 18.46
CA ARG A 640 14.87 18.94 19.62
C ARG A 640 16.10 19.13 20.51
N GLN A 641 17.28 19.38 19.93
CA GLN A 641 18.48 19.67 20.71
C GLN A 641 18.33 20.97 21.53
N TYR A 642 17.71 22.03 20.98
CA TYR A 642 17.39 23.23 21.76
C TYR A 642 16.30 22.99 22.82
N GLU A 643 15.30 22.18 22.52
CA GLU A 643 14.24 21.83 23.46
C GLU A 643 14.81 21.10 24.70
N LEU A 644 15.67 20.10 24.48
CA LEU A 644 16.35 19.36 25.56
C LEU A 644 17.31 20.24 26.37
N ALA A 645 17.83 21.32 25.76
CA ALA A 645 18.60 22.35 26.45
C ALA A 645 17.73 23.33 27.25
N GLY A 646 16.42 23.41 26.98
CA GLY A 646 15.48 24.36 27.57
C GLY A 646 15.39 25.71 26.86
N GLU A 647 15.85 25.80 25.61
CA GLU A 647 15.92 27.02 24.80
C GLU A 647 14.69 27.20 23.88
N PHE A 648 13.49 27.29 24.46
CA PHE A 648 12.22 27.18 23.74
C PHE A 648 11.98 28.24 22.65
N ILE A 649 12.51 29.46 22.80
CA ILE A 649 12.36 30.51 21.78
C ILE A 649 13.07 30.10 20.48
N LYS A 650 14.27 29.51 20.60
CA LYS A 650 15.03 29.01 19.44
C LYS A 650 14.33 27.84 18.76
N VAL A 651 13.60 27.02 19.52
CA VAL A 651 12.76 25.93 18.97
C VAL A 651 11.69 26.52 18.07
N VAL A 652 10.94 27.52 18.54
CA VAL A 652 9.88 28.19 17.76
C VAL A 652 10.44 28.81 16.48
N GLU A 653 11.54 29.57 16.58
CA GLU A 653 12.19 30.18 15.40
C GLU A 653 12.55 29.15 14.31
N LEU A 654 13.02 27.98 14.74
CA LEU A 654 13.49 26.95 13.83
C LEU A 654 12.32 26.16 13.21
N ILE A 655 11.33 25.78 14.02
CA ILE A 655 10.15 25.03 13.57
C ILE A 655 9.23 25.89 12.68
N ASN A 656 9.17 27.22 12.89
CA ASN A 656 8.39 28.10 12.02
C ASN A 656 8.84 28.03 10.54
N LYS A 657 10.12 27.73 10.27
CA LYS A 657 10.60 27.48 8.90
C LYS A 657 10.00 26.22 8.31
N GLU A 658 9.88 25.17 9.13
CA GLU A 658 9.30 23.89 8.71
C GLU A 658 7.78 23.98 8.56
N ILE A 659 7.10 24.75 9.41
CA ILE A 659 5.66 25.08 9.29
C ILE A 659 5.39 25.72 7.92
N LYS A 660 6.21 26.71 7.53
CA LYS A 660 6.09 27.35 6.21
C LYS A 660 6.32 26.34 5.08
N ARG A 661 7.35 25.50 5.20
CA ARG A 661 7.62 24.45 4.21
C ARG A 661 6.46 23.46 4.05
N ALA A 662 5.84 23.06 5.16
CA ALA A 662 4.68 22.17 5.17
C ALA A 662 3.46 22.81 4.47
N GLU A 663 3.28 24.12 4.65
CA GLU A 663 2.25 24.90 3.96
C GLU A 663 2.49 24.99 2.46
N ASP A 664 3.72 25.27 2.05
CA ASP A 664 4.11 25.37 0.63
C ASP A 664 3.79 24.07 -0.14
N ILE A 665 3.82 22.92 0.55
CA ILE A 665 3.49 21.61 -0.03
C ILE A 665 2.13 21.05 0.38
N SER A 666 1.29 21.86 1.05
CA SER A 666 -0.07 21.51 1.50
C SER A 666 -0.19 20.31 2.45
N VAL A 667 0.86 19.98 3.22
CA VAL A 667 0.81 18.91 4.25
C VAL A 667 0.30 19.49 5.56
N TYR A 668 -0.96 19.91 5.57
CA TYR A 668 -1.59 20.63 6.69
C TYR A 668 -1.72 19.80 7.97
N SER A 669 -1.86 18.46 7.86
CA SER A 669 -1.87 17.56 9.02
C SER A 669 -0.54 17.58 9.79
N TYR A 670 0.58 17.64 9.08
CA TYR A 670 1.90 17.79 9.68
C TYR A 670 2.09 19.19 10.26
N LYS A 671 1.69 20.23 9.51
CA LYS A 671 1.68 21.63 9.98
C LYS A 671 0.92 21.74 11.32
N ARG A 672 -0.26 21.13 11.42
CA ARG A 672 -1.07 21.06 12.65
C ARG A 672 -0.29 20.44 13.81
N LYS A 673 0.36 19.28 13.61
CA LYS A 673 1.15 18.59 14.65
C LYS A 673 2.32 19.46 15.15
N LEU A 674 3.03 20.12 14.25
CA LEU A 674 4.13 21.03 14.61
C LEU A 674 3.65 22.17 15.50
N ILE A 675 2.57 22.86 15.09
CA ILE A 675 2.01 23.99 15.84
C ILE A 675 1.51 23.54 17.22
N GLN A 676 0.78 22.42 17.29
CA GLN A 676 0.32 21.84 18.55
C GLN A 676 1.49 21.45 19.48
N GLY A 677 2.60 20.96 18.93
CA GLY A 677 3.84 20.70 19.67
C GLY A 677 4.42 21.97 20.28
N LEU A 678 4.52 23.05 19.49
CA LEU A 678 5.01 24.35 19.97
C LEU A 678 4.12 24.96 21.06
N LEU A 679 2.79 24.79 20.97
CA LEU A 679 1.84 25.29 21.97
C LEU A 679 2.00 24.64 23.36
N ARG A 680 2.60 23.43 23.44
CA ARG A 680 2.90 22.75 24.71
C ARG A 680 4.15 23.29 25.41
N LEU A 681 5.00 24.03 24.69
CA LEU A 681 6.22 24.60 25.26
C LEU A 681 5.91 25.76 26.21
N PRO A 682 6.77 26.01 27.23
CA PRO A 682 6.60 27.14 28.15
C PRO A 682 7.10 28.44 27.50
N VAL A 683 6.39 28.90 26.47
CA VAL A 683 6.62 30.17 25.76
C VAL A 683 5.68 31.26 26.26
N ASN A 684 6.02 32.52 25.97
CA ASN A 684 5.21 33.67 26.39
C ASN A 684 3.85 33.72 25.68
N LYS A 685 2.96 34.58 26.18
CA LYS A 685 1.58 34.69 25.69
C LYS A 685 1.50 35.14 24.23
N ASP A 686 2.37 36.05 23.81
CA ASP A 686 2.38 36.59 22.44
C ASP A 686 2.71 35.50 21.41
N ILE A 687 3.73 34.67 21.68
CA ILE A 687 4.08 33.52 20.83
C ILE A 687 2.92 32.50 20.82
N LYS A 688 2.28 32.22 21.96
CA LYS A 688 1.12 31.32 22.01
C LYS A 688 -0.04 31.83 21.15
N ASN A 689 -0.35 33.12 21.19
CA ASN A 689 -1.38 33.72 20.35
C ASN A 689 -1.04 33.61 18.86
N SER A 690 0.21 33.89 18.46
CA SER A 690 0.65 33.73 17.06
C SER A 690 0.53 32.28 16.58
N LEU A 691 0.89 31.30 17.42
CA LEU A 691 0.73 29.88 17.09
C LEU A 691 -0.74 29.46 17.02
N LEU A 692 -1.62 30.01 17.86
CA LEU A 692 -3.06 29.74 17.80
C LEU A 692 -3.69 30.31 16.52
N ASP A 693 -3.29 31.50 16.06
CA ASP A 693 -3.72 32.04 14.76
C ASP A 693 -3.36 31.08 13.62
N GLU A 694 -2.11 30.65 13.54
CA GLU A 694 -1.66 29.67 12.55
C GLU A 694 -2.39 28.32 12.67
N LEU A 695 -2.67 27.86 13.90
CA LEU A 695 -3.43 26.63 14.11
C LEU A 695 -4.86 26.75 13.59
N ILE A 696 -5.54 27.86 13.87
CA ILE A 696 -6.91 28.13 13.41
C ILE A 696 -6.96 28.11 11.87
N LYS A 697 -6.03 28.81 11.21
CA LYS A 697 -5.91 28.83 9.75
C LYS A 697 -5.68 27.43 9.18
N THR A 698 -4.79 26.66 9.82
CA THR A 698 -4.46 25.28 9.40
C THR A 698 -5.66 24.35 9.58
N LEU A 699 -6.36 24.41 10.70
CA LEU A 699 -7.56 23.59 10.98
C LEU A 699 -8.71 23.94 10.04
N TYR A 700 -8.88 25.22 9.70
CA TYR A 700 -9.87 25.65 8.70
C TYR A 700 -9.59 25.06 7.32
N LYS A 701 -8.31 25.00 6.89
CA LYS A 701 -7.91 24.31 5.65
C LYS A 701 -8.18 22.80 5.69
N LEU A 702 -8.03 22.18 6.87
CA LEU A 702 -8.37 20.77 7.12
C LEU A 702 -9.88 20.54 7.27
N SER A 703 -10.72 21.58 7.21
CA SER A 703 -12.16 21.51 7.46
C SER A 703 -12.53 20.98 8.86
N ASP A 704 -11.63 21.09 9.84
CA ASP A 704 -11.85 20.70 11.23
C ASP A 704 -12.52 21.86 12.00
N PHE A 705 -13.71 22.25 11.55
CA PHE A 705 -14.41 23.45 12.00
C PHE A 705 -14.74 23.44 13.49
N LYS A 706 -14.90 22.24 14.08
CA LYS A 706 -15.16 22.11 15.52
C LYS A 706 -13.91 22.51 16.32
N GLU A 707 -12.74 21.99 15.97
CA GLU A 707 -11.50 22.33 16.68
C GLU A 707 -11.07 23.78 16.42
N VAL A 708 -11.40 24.33 15.23
CA VAL A 708 -11.28 25.77 14.98
C VAL A 708 -12.00 26.58 16.05
N LEU A 709 -13.27 26.27 16.33
CA LEU A 709 -14.08 26.99 17.33
C LEU A 709 -13.55 26.78 18.77
N GLU A 710 -13.03 25.61 19.10
CA GLU A 710 -12.37 25.37 20.40
C GLU A 710 -11.07 26.17 20.56
N CYS A 711 -10.34 26.45 19.47
CA CYS A 711 -9.15 27.30 19.49
C CYS A 711 -9.51 28.77 19.72
N PHE A 712 -10.66 29.23 19.21
CA PHE A 712 -11.16 30.58 19.45
C PHE A 712 -11.44 30.88 20.93
N GLU A 713 -11.76 29.88 21.75
CA GLU A 713 -11.93 30.05 23.20
C GLU A 713 -10.61 30.33 23.94
N LYS A 714 -9.48 29.97 23.31
CA LYS A 714 -8.14 30.03 23.92
C LYS A 714 -7.33 31.26 23.48
N ILE A 715 -7.69 31.84 22.34
CA ILE A 715 -6.95 32.95 21.75
C ILE A 715 -7.33 34.28 22.44
N ASP A 716 -6.33 35.08 22.82
CA ASP A 716 -6.60 36.39 23.42
C ASP A 716 -6.68 37.49 22.34
N ASN A 717 -7.92 37.90 22.05
CA ASN A 717 -8.27 38.92 21.06
C ASN A 717 -7.75 40.33 21.37
N SER A 718 -7.29 40.61 22.59
CA SER A 718 -6.82 41.97 22.97
C SER A 718 -5.44 42.33 22.43
N ALA A 719 -4.66 41.35 21.95
CA ALA A 719 -3.26 41.49 21.56
C ALA A 719 -2.99 41.19 20.06
N ILE A 720 -4.02 41.06 19.23
CA ILE A 720 -3.92 40.65 17.82
C ILE A 720 -4.06 41.87 16.90
N ASP A 721 -3.23 41.94 15.86
CA ASP A 721 -3.31 42.95 14.79
C ASP A 721 -4.70 42.98 14.13
N GLU A 722 -5.17 44.17 13.75
CA GLU A 722 -6.51 44.36 13.20
C GLU A 722 -6.76 43.54 11.93
N ASN A 723 -5.76 43.35 11.06
CA ASN A 723 -5.91 42.55 9.84
C ASN A 723 -6.05 41.06 10.14
N ILE A 724 -5.26 40.53 11.08
CA ILE A 724 -5.35 39.14 11.52
C ILE A 724 -6.72 38.89 12.17
N ARG A 725 -7.18 39.85 12.97
CA ARG A 725 -8.50 39.77 13.62
C ARG A 725 -9.64 39.67 12.62
N LYS A 726 -9.58 40.39 11.50
CA LYS A 726 -10.58 40.34 10.43
C LYS A 726 -10.65 38.96 9.77
N GLU A 727 -9.50 38.39 9.43
CA GLU A 727 -9.40 37.06 8.85
C GLU A 727 -9.94 35.98 9.81
N LEU A 728 -9.57 36.07 11.09
CA LEU A 728 -10.03 35.18 12.14
C LEU A 728 -11.56 35.27 12.34
N LEU A 729 -12.16 36.45 12.35
CA LEU A 729 -13.62 36.60 12.42
C LEU A 729 -14.33 35.96 11.23
N PHE A 730 -13.74 36.06 10.02
CA PHE A 730 -14.27 35.39 8.83
C PHE A 730 -14.24 33.87 8.99
N ILE A 731 -13.10 33.33 9.44
CA ILE A 731 -12.95 31.89 9.72
C ILE A 731 -13.94 31.43 10.78
N GLN A 732 -14.12 32.20 11.86
CA GLN A 732 -15.08 31.90 12.93
C GLN A 732 -16.51 31.83 12.40
N GLY A 733 -16.94 32.85 11.66
CA GLY A 733 -18.28 32.90 11.06
C GLY A 733 -18.53 31.75 10.09
N SER A 734 -17.58 31.48 9.20
CA SER A 734 -17.64 30.36 8.23
C SER A 734 -17.66 29.00 8.91
N SER A 735 -16.88 28.83 9.99
CA SER A 735 -16.82 27.59 10.76
C SER A 735 -18.13 27.34 11.52
N LEU A 736 -18.76 28.39 12.08
CA LEU A 736 -20.08 28.32 12.70
C LEU A 736 -21.15 27.85 11.72
N ILE A 737 -21.17 28.41 10.49
CA ILE A 737 -22.07 27.97 9.42
C ILE A 737 -21.85 26.49 9.12
N SER A 738 -20.58 26.08 8.96
CA SER A 738 -20.22 24.69 8.60
C SER A 738 -20.62 23.66 9.66
N VAL A 739 -20.64 24.03 10.95
CA VAL A 739 -21.14 23.17 12.04
C VAL A 739 -22.65 23.31 12.30
N ARG A 740 -23.40 23.85 11.34
CA ARG A 740 -24.86 24.08 11.38
C ARG A 740 -25.34 25.10 12.42
N ARG A 741 -24.46 25.98 12.91
CA ARG A 741 -24.80 27.16 13.74
C ARG A 741 -24.91 28.41 12.86
N ILE A 742 -25.79 28.33 11.84
CA ILE A 742 -25.80 29.24 10.69
C ILE A 742 -26.10 30.69 11.11
N THR A 743 -27.10 30.92 11.97
CA THR A 743 -27.47 32.27 12.43
C THR A 743 -26.35 32.96 13.19
N GLU A 744 -25.68 32.23 14.10
CA GLU A 744 -24.53 32.76 14.86
C GLU A 744 -23.37 33.11 13.91
N GLY A 745 -23.14 32.28 12.88
CA GLY A 745 -22.13 32.57 11.87
C GLY A 745 -22.44 33.82 11.06
N ILE A 746 -23.69 34.01 10.64
CA ILE A 746 -24.16 35.22 9.96
C ILE A 746 -23.98 36.47 10.84
N GLU A 747 -24.31 36.38 12.14
CA GLU A 747 -24.10 37.50 13.08
C GLU A 747 -22.62 37.91 13.17
N VAL A 748 -21.71 36.94 13.29
CA VAL A 748 -20.25 37.20 13.31
C VAL A 748 -19.79 37.84 12.00
N LEU A 749 -20.24 37.34 10.85
CA LEU A 749 -19.88 37.87 9.54
C LEU A 749 -20.45 39.28 9.29
N ASN A 750 -21.65 39.59 9.79
CA ASN A 750 -22.23 40.94 9.71
C ASN A 750 -21.43 41.96 10.54
N ILE A 751 -21.02 41.59 11.76
CA ILE A 751 -20.16 42.44 12.61
C ILE A 751 -18.84 42.75 11.89
N LEU A 752 -18.26 41.74 11.24
CA LEU A 752 -17.05 41.93 10.43
C LEU A 752 -17.31 42.85 9.22
N LEU A 753 -18.43 42.66 8.53
CA LEU A 753 -18.82 43.45 7.36
C LEU A 753 -19.05 44.92 7.68
N GLU A 754 -19.60 45.27 8.85
CA GLU A 754 -19.82 46.66 9.27
C GLU A 754 -18.50 47.44 9.42
N ASN A 755 -17.42 46.75 9.76
CA ASN A 755 -16.12 47.35 10.08
C ASN A 755 -15.08 47.17 8.96
N GLU A 756 -15.43 46.52 7.84
CA GLU A 756 -14.52 46.27 6.74
C GLU A 756 -14.64 47.32 5.62
N ASN A 757 -13.53 47.86 5.16
CA ASN A 757 -13.49 48.86 4.08
C ASN A 757 -12.96 48.29 2.76
N GLU A 758 -12.27 47.14 2.78
CA GLU A 758 -11.74 46.52 1.56
C GLU A 758 -12.85 45.85 0.73
N ALA A 759 -13.14 46.40 -0.46
CA ALA A 759 -14.21 45.92 -1.33
C ALA A 759 -14.09 44.41 -1.65
N SER A 760 -12.88 43.91 -1.88
CA SER A 760 -12.63 42.50 -2.23
C SER A 760 -13.02 41.54 -1.08
N PHE A 761 -12.70 41.90 0.16
CA PHE A 761 -12.98 41.08 1.32
C PHE A 761 -14.47 41.18 1.73
N ARG A 762 -15.07 42.37 1.63
CA ARG A 762 -16.51 42.57 1.78
C ARG A 762 -17.32 41.65 0.85
N GLN A 763 -16.88 41.49 -0.40
CA GLN A 763 -17.53 40.60 -1.36
C GLN A 763 -17.48 39.13 -0.95
N LYS A 764 -16.34 38.66 -0.41
CA LYS A 764 -16.20 37.30 0.12
C LYS A 764 -17.15 37.06 1.30
N ILE A 765 -17.21 38.01 2.24
CA ILE A 765 -18.10 37.94 3.41
C ILE A 765 -19.58 37.88 2.95
N LEU A 766 -19.98 38.79 2.06
CA LEU A 766 -21.34 38.81 1.51
C LEU A 766 -21.70 37.53 0.77
N THR A 767 -20.75 36.91 0.07
CA THR A 767 -20.98 35.65 -0.63
C THR A 767 -21.21 34.50 0.36
N GLU A 768 -20.40 34.37 1.40
CA GLU A 768 -20.63 33.37 2.47
C GLU A 768 -21.98 33.59 3.17
N ILE A 769 -22.35 34.84 3.47
CA ILE A 769 -23.68 35.16 4.02
C ILE A 769 -24.78 34.74 3.04
N ALA A 770 -24.63 35.01 1.73
CA ALA A 770 -25.62 34.64 0.74
C ALA A 770 -25.85 33.11 0.67
N TYR A 771 -24.78 32.31 0.75
CA TYR A 771 -24.88 30.85 0.82
C TYR A 771 -25.52 30.39 2.15
N ALA A 772 -25.16 31.01 3.28
CA ALA A 772 -25.75 30.72 4.58
C ALA A 772 -27.26 31.03 4.63
N GLU A 773 -27.68 32.15 4.05
CA GLU A 773 -29.10 32.53 3.92
C GLU A 773 -29.86 31.57 3.00
N PHE A 774 -29.21 31.06 1.95
CA PHE A 774 -29.77 30.00 1.11
C PHE A 774 -30.01 28.71 1.92
N GLU A 775 -29.05 28.30 2.75
CA GLU A 775 -29.22 27.11 3.61
C GLU A 775 -30.35 27.25 4.64
N LEU A 776 -30.62 28.48 5.11
CA LEU A 776 -31.77 28.78 5.98
C LEU A 776 -33.12 28.82 5.23
N GLY A 777 -33.12 28.71 3.90
CA GLY A 777 -34.31 28.85 3.06
C GLY A 777 -34.74 30.30 2.81
N ASN A 778 -33.91 31.29 3.18
CA ASN A 778 -34.17 32.71 2.96
C ASN A 778 -33.79 33.15 1.53
N TYR A 779 -34.35 32.46 0.53
CA TYR A 779 -33.96 32.58 -0.88
C TYR A 779 -33.98 34.01 -1.43
N LYS A 780 -34.95 34.83 -1.02
CA LYS A 780 -35.05 36.24 -1.45
C LYS A 780 -33.90 37.12 -0.96
N VAL A 781 -33.42 36.87 0.27
CA VAL A 781 -32.28 37.61 0.84
C VAL A 781 -31.01 37.19 0.13
N SER A 782 -30.82 35.87 -0.02
CA SER A 782 -29.70 35.29 -0.76
C SER A 782 -29.62 35.79 -2.21
N GLU A 783 -30.74 35.77 -2.95
CA GLU A 783 -30.84 36.27 -4.33
C GLU A 783 -30.46 37.74 -4.43
N LYS A 784 -30.98 38.57 -3.51
CA LYS A 784 -30.67 40.01 -3.48
C LYS A 784 -29.18 40.25 -3.31
N ILE A 785 -28.55 39.59 -2.34
CA ILE A 785 -27.11 39.74 -2.08
C ILE A 785 -26.30 39.32 -3.31
N ALA A 786 -26.64 38.19 -3.94
CA ALA A 786 -25.95 37.70 -5.14
C ALA A 786 -26.08 38.67 -6.33
N LEU A 787 -27.25 39.25 -6.56
CA LEU A 787 -27.46 40.24 -7.63
C LEU A 787 -26.71 41.55 -7.35
N ASP A 788 -26.72 42.01 -6.10
CA ASP A 788 -25.97 43.22 -5.68
C ASP A 788 -24.46 43.03 -5.91
N LEU A 789 -23.92 41.84 -5.63
CA LEU A 789 -22.51 41.49 -5.90
C LEU A 789 -22.19 41.43 -7.40
N LEU A 790 -23.09 40.93 -8.24
CA LEU A 790 -22.91 40.90 -9.69
C LEU A 790 -22.84 42.30 -10.32
N ASN A 791 -23.55 43.26 -9.75
CA ASN A 791 -23.62 44.65 -10.24
C ASN A 791 -22.38 45.49 -9.85
N GLN A 792 -21.53 44.99 -8.95
CA GLN A 792 -20.29 45.67 -8.56
C GLN A 792 -19.19 45.47 -9.63
N LYS A 793 -18.57 46.57 -10.06
CA LYS A 793 -17.53 46.54 -11.12
C LYS A 793 -16.28 45.77 -10.69
N GLU A 794 -15.97 45.77 -9.40
CA GLU A 794 -14.73 45.23 -8.83
C GLU A 794 -14.80 43.73 -8.48
N THR A 795 -15.96 43.08 -8.62
CA THR A 795 -16.13 41.67 -8.27
C THR A 795 -15.31 40.76 -9.18
N SER A 796 -14.50 39.88 -8.60
CA SER A 796 -13.67 38.93 -9.33
C SER A 796 -14.54 37.97 -10.16
N ASP A 797 -13.98 37.42 -11.24
CA ASP A 797 -14.67 36.43 -12.07
C ASP A 797 -15.10 35.22 -11.21
N GLU A 798 -14.24 34.84 -10.26
CA GLU A 798 -14.48 33.77 -9.32
C GLU A 798 -15.69 34.01 -8.40
N GLU A 799 -15.81 35.18 -7.78
CA GLU A 799 -16.95 35.53 -6.91
C GLU A 799 -18.24 35.75 -7.72
N LYS A 800 -18.14 36.32 -8.93
CA LYS A 800 -19.27 36.38 -9.88
C LYS A 800 -19.76 34.97 -10.24
N GLY A 801 -18.83 34.03 -10.44
CA GLY A 801 -19.13 32.63 -10.68
C GLY A 801 -19.92 31.99 -9.53
N LYS A 802 -19.53 32.28 -8.27
CA LYS A 802 -20.27 31.84 -7.08
C LYS A 802 -21.68 32.41 -7.04
N CYS A 803 -21.84 33.70 -7.31
CA CYS A 803 -23.15 34.35 -7.35
C CYS A 803 -24.05 33.69 -8.41
N TYR A 804 -23.55 33.46 -9.62
CA TYR A 804 -24.32 32.78 -10.67
C TYR A 804 -24.65 31.33 -10.32
N ASN A 805 -23.73 30.59 -9.70
CA ASN A 805 -24.01 29.24 -9.23
C ASN A 805 -25.12 29.23 -8.17
N LEU A 806 -25.04 30.14 -7.19
CA LEU A 806 -26.05 30.29 -6.14
C LEU A 806 -27.42 30.68 -6.71
N LEU A 807 -27.45 31.64 -7.65
CA LEU A 807 -28.68 32.01 -8.36
C LEU A 807 -29.26 30.82 -9.14
N GLY A 808 -28.41 30.00 -9.77
CA GLY A 808 -28.83 28.76 -10.40
C GLY A 808 -29.48 27.80 -9.41
N MET A 809 -28.87 27.59 -8.24
CA MET A 809 -29.44 26.77 -7.17
C MET A 809 -30.77 27.33 -6.67
N ILE A 810 -30.91 28.65 -6.49
CA ILE A 810 -32.17 29.29 -6.11
C ILE A 810 -33.27 29.02 -7.14
N LYS A 811 -32.96 29.14 -8.45
CA LYS A 811 -33.93 28.83 -9.50
C LYS A 811 -34.42 27.39 -9.45
N VAL A 812 -33.56 26.45 -9.07
CA VAL A 812 -33.94 25.04 -8.90
C VAL A 812 -34.80 24.82 -7.65
N TYR A 813 -34.31 25.24 -6.48
CA TYR A 813 -34.92 24.84 -5.20
C TYR A 813 -36.05 25.74 -4.74
N ALA A 814 -36.11 27.00 -5.18
CA ALA A 814 -37.13 27.96 -4.76
C ALA A 814 -38.20 28.23 -5.82
N GLU A 815 -37.84 28.15 -7.10
CA GLU A 815 -38.70 28.57 -8.23
C GLU A 815 -39.06 27.43 -9.19
N GLU A 816 -38.40 26.27 -9.08
CA GLU A 816 -38.55 25.12 -9.99
C GLU A 816 -38.33 25.47 -11.47
N ASP A 817 -37.57 26.54 -11.75
CA ASP A 817 -37.25 27.02 -13.11
C ASP A 817 -35.90 26.47 -13.59
N LEU A 818 -35.97 25.27 -14.17
CA LEU A 818 -34.80 24.56 -14.69
C LEU A 818 -34.11 25.30 -15.86
N ASN A 819 -34.85 26.04 -16.68
CA ASN A 819 -34.28 26.73 -17.86
C ASN A 819 -33.46 27.94 -17.44
N SER A 820 -34.00 28.75 -16.52
CA SER A 820 -33.24 29.86 -15.93
C SER A 820 -32.04 29.34 -15.15
N ALA A 821 -32.17 28.21 -14.44
CA ALA A 821 -31.06 27.58 -13.75
C ALA A 821 -29.91 27.21 -14.70
N LEU A 822 -30.21 26.62 -15.86
CA LEU A 822 -29.21 26.31 -16.89
C LEU A 822 -28.45 27.56 -17.35
N GLU A 823 -29.14 28.66 -17.61
CA GLU A 823 -28.49 29.93 -18.01
C GLU A 823 -27.52 30.41 -16.93
N ARG A 824 -27.95 30.39 -15.66
CA ARG A 824 -27.12 30.80 -14.52
C ARG A 824 -25.90 29.90 -14.34
N PHE A 825 -26.07 28.58 -14.41
CA PHE A 825 -24.94 27.64 -14.31
C PHE A 825 -23.97 27.78 -15.47
N ASN A 826 -24.43 27.99 -16.71
CA ASN A 826 -23.53 28.24 -17.85
C ASN A 826 -22.72 29.53 -17.67
N ASN A 827 -23.33 30.60 -17.14
CA ASN A 827 -22.59 31.83 -16.81
C ASN A 827 -21.53 31.57 -15.73
N ALA A 828 -21.86 30.80 -14.68
CA ALA A 828 -20.90 30.38 -13.66
C ALA A 828 -19.74 29.55 -14.25
N LEU A 829 -20.04 28.63 -15.16
CA LEU A 829 -19.05 27.76 -15.81
C LEU A 829 -18.00 28.57 -16.60
N VAL A 830 -18.45 29.53 -17.40
CA VAL A 830 -17.56 30.42 -18.18
C VAL A 830 -16.65 31.21 -17.23
N LEU A 831 -17.20 31.74 -16.15
CA LEU A 831 -16.44 32.52 -15.17
C LEU A 831 -15.43 31.67 -14.40
N TYR A 832 -15.80 30.47 -13.97
CA TYR A 832 -14.86 29.57 -13.30
C TYR A 832 -13.75 29.05 -14.21
N LYS A 833 -14.04 28.83 -15.52
CA LYS A 833 -13.01 28.51 -16.51
C LYS A 833 -12.04 29.68 -16.69
N LYS A 834 -12.55 30.91 -16.77
CA LYS A 834 -11.73 32.13 -16.84
C LYS A 834 -10.90 32.36 -15.58
N ALA A 835 -11.46 32.04 -14.41
CA ALA A 835 -10.78 32.08 -13.12
C ALA A 835 -9.86 30.88 -12.85
N GLN A 836 -9.69 29.96 -13.82
CA GLN A 836 -8.85 28.76 -13.69
C GLN A 836 -9.12 27.95 -12.41
N SER A 837 -10.39 27.77 -12.08
CA SER A 837 -10.85 27.11 -10.85
C SER A 837 -11.41 25.71 -11.12
N PRO A 838 -10.57 24.68 -11.38
CA PRO A 838 -11.03 23.37 -11.88
C PRO A 838 -12.03 22.67 -10.93
N ARG A 839 -11.83 22.77 -9.61
CA ARG A 839 -12.78 22.20 -8.63
C ARG A 839 -14.20 22.80 -8.78
N ARG A 840 -14.29 24.10 -9.05
CA ARG A 840 -15.57 24.79 -9.24
C ARG A 840 -16.16 24.57 -10.62
N VAL A 841 -15.32 24.51 -11.65
CA VAL A 841 -15.74 24.07 -12.98
C VAL A 841 -16.41 22.71 -12.88
N SER A 842 -15.77 21.74 -12.21
CA SER A 842 -16.36 20.43 -11.98
C SER A 842 -17.69 20.51 -11.23
N GLY A 843 -17.77 21.28 -10.13
CA GLY A 843 -19.02 21.40 -9.36
C GLY A 843 -20.19 21.92 -10.21
N VAL A 844 -19.94 22.89 -11.08
CA VAL A 844 -20.96 23.42 -12.00
C VAL A 844 -21.31 22.44 -13.11
N GLU A 845 -20.33 21.72 -13.66
CA GLU A 845 -20.59 20.65 -14.64
C GLU A 845 -21.47 19.54 -14.01
N VAL A 846 -21.31 19.22 -12.72
CA VAL A 846 -22.23 18.31 -12.00
C VAL A 846 -23.64 18.88 -11.93
N ASN A 847 -23.79 20.15 -11.56
CA ASN A 847 -25.09 20.81 -11.50
C ASN A 847 -25.77 20.80 -12.88
N LEU A 848 -25.05 21.16 -13.95
CA LEU A 848 -25.57 21.10 -15.33
C LEU A 848 -26.01 19.68 -15.71
N GLY A 849 -25.21 18.67 -15.41
CA GLY A 849 -25.56 17.27 -15.65
C GLY A 849 -26.86 16.86 -14.94
N ASN A 850 -27.02 17.26 -13.68
CA ASN A 850 -28.23 17.01 -12.90
C ASN A 850 -29.47 17.68 -13.51
N ILE A 851 -29.35 18.94 -13.96
CA ILE A 851 -30.49 19.66 -14.56
C ILE A 851 -30.87 19.09 -15.92
N TYR A 852 -29.91 18.74 -16.78
CA TYR A 852 -30.22 18.07 -18.05
C TYR A 852 -30.88 16.71 -17.84
N ASN A 853 -30.48 15.96 -16.80
CA ASN A 853 -31.17 14.73 -16.42
C ASN A 853 -32.63 14.99 -16.02
N MET A 854 -32.88 16.02 -15.20
CA MET A 854 -34.25 16.42 -14.81
C MET A 854 -35.10 16.84 -16.02
N LEU A 855 -34.49 17.45 -17.04
CA LEU A 855 -35.13 17.83 -18.30
C LEU A 855 -35.28 16.66 -19.30
N GLY A 856 -34.70 15.49 -19.02
CA GLY A 856 -34.73 14.32 -19.91
C GLY A 856 -33.75 14.37 -21.09
N ASP A 857 -32.77 15.28 -21.08
CA ASP A 857 -31.69 15.36 -22.08
C ASP A 857 -30.51 14.47 -21.66
N ASP A 858 -30.64 13.17 -21.94
CA ASP A 858 -29.69 12.14 -21.55
C ASP A 858 -28.27 12.41 -22.10
N GLU A 859 -28.15 12.88 -23.35
CA GLU A 859 -26.86 13.11 -24.03
C GLU A 859 -26.07 14.23 -23.34
N LYS A 860 -26.71 15.37 -23.06
CA LYS A 860 -26.04 16.48 -22.38
C LYS A 860 -25.75 16.15 -20.92
N SER A 861 -26.64 15.41 -20.27
CA SER A 861 -26.42 14.98 -18.90
C SER A 861 -25.15 14.13 -18.77
N GLU A 862 -25.01 13.11 -19.62
CA GLU A 862 -23.79 12.30 -19.69
C GLU A 862 -22.57 13.15 -20.04
N MET A 863 -22.65 14.04 -21.03
CA MET A 863 -21.53 14.91 -21.40
C MET A 863 -20.98 15.73 -20.21
N HIS A 864 -21.86 16.41 -19.47
CA HIS A 864 -21.46 17.31 -18.38
C HIS A 864 -20.88 16.56 -17.17
N TRP A 865 -21.56 15.51 -16.73
CA TRP A 865 -21.04 14.65 -15.67
C TRP A 865 -19.71 13.98 -16.08
N GLY A 866 -19.53 13.62 -17.36
CA GLY A 866 -18.30 13.03 -17.88
C GLY A 866 -17.14 14.04 -17.92
N ASN A 867 -17.43 15.31 -18.22
CA ASN A 867 -16.46 16.39 -18.07
C ASN A 867 -16.06 16.59 -16.60
N ALA A 868 -17.03 16.58 -15.68
CA ALA A 868 -16.78 16.70 -14.26
C ALA A 868 -15.90 15.54 -13.74
N LEU A 869 -16.17 14.30 -14.18
CA LEU A 869 -15.39 13.12 -13.81
C LEU A 869 -13.93 13.26 -14.29
N LYS A 870 -13.71 13.59 -15.56
CA LYS A 870 -12.36 13.81 -16.12
C LYS A 870 -11.58 14.89 -15.39
N ILE A 871 -12.24 15.99 -14.99
CA ILE A 871 -11.60 17.05 -14.23
C ILE A 871 -11.15 16.53 -12.85
N ASN A 872 -12.02 15.82 -12.11
CA ASN A 872 -11.64 15.30 -10.79
C ASN A 872 -10.55 14.23 -10.87
N GLU A 873 -10.61 13.34 -11.85
CA GLU A 873 -9.52 12.38 -12.13
C GLU A 873 -8.20 13.10 -12.40
N SER A 874 -8.23 14.21 -13.17
CA SER A 874 -7.03 14.98 -13.52
C SER A 874 -6.40 15.76 -12.36
N ILE A 875 -7.17 16.11 -11.33
CA ILE A 875 -6.68 16.83 -10.14
C ILE A 875 -6.56 15.93 -8.90
N GLY A 876 -6.89 14.64 -9.02
CA GLY A 876 -6.84 13.68 -7.92
C GLY A 876 -7.91 13.90 -6.83
N ASN A 877 -9.07 14.48 -7.17
CA ASN A 877 -10.15 14.72 -6.23
C ASN A 877 -11.08 13.51 -6.10
N LEU A 878 -10.62 12.53 -5.32
CA LEU A 878 -11.28 11.24 -5.14
C LEU A 878 -12.70 11.34 -4.56
N GLU A 879 -12.92 12.24 -3.60
CA GLU A 879 -14.23 12.38 -2.96
C GLU A 879 -15.31 12.82 -3.96
N GLN A 880 -15.02 13.85 -4.76
CA GLN A 880 -15.93 14.34 -5.77
C GLN A 880 -16.07 13.35 -6.94
N GLU A 881 -14.98 12.68 -7.34
CA GLU A 881 -15.02 11.59 -8.33
C GLU A 881 -16.06 10.54 -7.91
N ALA A 882 -15.94 10.03 -6.68
CA ALA A 882 -16.82 9.00 -6.15
C ALA A 882 -18.28 9.47 -6.01
N ALA A 883 -18.51 10.73 -5.64
CA ALA A 883 -19.84 11.32 -5.58
C ALA A 883 -20.50 11.41 -6.98
N ILE A 884 -19.74 11.79 -8.01
CA ILE A 884 -20.23 11.80 -9.40
C ILE A 884 -20.58 10.37 -9.85
N LEU A 885 -19.73 9.39 -9.52
CA LEU A 885 -19.96 7.99 -9.85
C LEU A 885 -21.23 7.43 -9.19
N ILE A 886 -21.62 7.90 -7.99
CA ILE A 886 -22.93 7.55 -7.40
C ILE A 886 -24.05 8.07 -8.29
N ASN A 887 -24.03 9.36 -8.64
CA ASN A 887 -25.10 9.98 -9.44
C ASN A 887 -25.26 9.29 -10.80
N TYR A 888 -24.14 9.02 -11.46
CA TYR A 888 -24.08 8.21 -12.68
C TYR A 888 -24.60 6.79 -12.49
N GLY A 889 -24.19 6.14 -11.40
CA GLY A 889 -24.62 4.79 -11.07
C GLY A 889 -26.13 4.70 -10.88
N VAL A 890 -26.71 5.60 -10.09
CA VAL A 890 -28.16 5.70 -9.83
C VAL A 890 -28.92 6.04 -11.12
N TYR A 891 -28.40 6.95 -11.94
CA TYR A 891 -28.96 7.25 -13.26
C TYR A 891 -29.10 5.99 -14.14
N TYR A 892 -28.02 5.22 -14.29
CA TYR A 892 -28.06 3.98 -15.07
C TYR A 892 -28.89 2.87 -14.41
N LEU A 893 -28.96 2.84 -13.08
CA LEU A 893 -29.85 1.92 -12.35
C LEU A 893 -31.31 2.22 -12.69
N ASN A 894 -31.72 3.49 -12.68
CA ASN A 894 -33.08 3.93 -13.02
C ASN A 894 -33.45 3.64 -14.48
N LYS A 895 -32.47 3.69 -15.40
CA LYS A 895 -32.63 3.29 -16.80
C LYS A 895 -32.49 1.77 -17.03
N LEU A 896 -32.23 1.00 -15.96
CA LEU A 896 -31.98 -0.45 -15.97
C LEU A 896 -30.80 -0.90 -16.84
N GLN A 897 -29.80 -0.04 -17.01
CA GLN A 897 -28.50 -0.39 -17.60
C GLN A 897 -27.57 -0.93 -16.50
N LEU A 898 -27.92 -2.11 -15.97
CA LEU A 898 -27.36 -2.63 -14.72
C LEU A 898 -25.84 -2.83 -14.74
N GLU A 899 -25.27 -3.28 -15.87
CA GLU A 899 -23.82 -3.49 -15.97
C GLU A 899 -23.03 -2.17 -15.85
N ARG A 900 -23.50 -1.11 -16.51
CA ARG A 900 -22.87 0.21 -16.43
C ARG A 900 -22.97 0.75 -15.01
N SER A 901 -24.17 0.69 -14.42
CA SER A 901 -24.41 1.11 -13.05
C SER A 901 -23.50 0.36 -12.06
N GLN A 902 -23.40 -0.96 -12.18
CA GLN A 902 -22.58 -1.80 -11.31
C GLN A 902 -21.10 -1.39 -11.37
N ASN A 903 -20.55 -1.15 -12.56
CA ASN A 903 -19.14 -0.76 -12.70
C ASN A 903 -18.84 0.58 -12.01
N LEU A 904 -19.75 1.55 -12.15
CA LEU A 904 -19.61 2.88 -11.55
C LEU A 904 -19.72 2.83 -10.03
N LEU A 905 -20.75 2.13 -9.51
CA LEU A 905 -20.97 1.99 -8.07
C LEU A 905 -19.84 1.20 -7.38
N ILE A 906 -19.33 0.13 -7.99
CA ILE A 906 -18.17 -0.60 -7.45
C ILE A 906 -16.93 0.29 -7.38
N ARG A 907 -16.69 1.12 -8.40
CA ARG A 907 -15.57 2.09 -8.36
C ARG A 907 -15.78 3.11 -7.24
N SER A 908 -16.99 3.63 -7.08
CA SER A 908 -17.34 4.57 -6.01
C SER A 908 -17.14 3.96 -4.61
N ASP A 909 -17.59 2.73 -4.37
CA ASP A 909 -17.38 2.02 -3.10
C ASP A 909 -15.89 1.85 -2.78
N LYS A 910 -15.08 1.48 -3.78
CA LYS A 910 -13.63 1.36 -3.62
C LYS A 910 -12.97 2.66 -3.20
N ILE A 911 -13.38 3.78 -3.80
CA ILE A 911 -12.86 5.10 -3.47
C ILE A 911 -13.27 5.49 -2.05
N PHE A 912 -14.55 5.41 -1.70
CA PHE A 912 -15.03 5.78 -0.37
C PHE A 912 -14.49 4.88 0.74
N SER A 913 -14.26 3.60 0.44
CA SER A 913 -13.58 2.68 1.34
C SER A 913 -12.11 3.10 1.59
N ALA A 914 -11.39 3.52 0.55
CA ALA A 914 -9.99 3.94 0.63
C ALA A 914 -9.81 5.29 1.36
N ILE A 915 -10.70 6.26 1.14
CA ILE A 915 -10.64 7.57 1.83
C ILE A 915 -11.37 7.60 3.18
N GLY A 916 -12.07 6.53 3.54
CA GLY A 916 -12.75 6.38 4.83
C GLY A 916 -14.07 7.13 5.00
N ASN A 917 -14.69 7.61 3.91
CA ASN A 917 -16.00 8.27 3.99
C ASN A 917 -17.11 7.21 4.12
N LYS A 918 -17.38 6.82 5.37
CA LYS A 918 -18.35 5.76 5.70
C LYS A 918 -19.79 6.11 5.32
N THR A 919 -20.19 7.38 5.45
CA THR A 919 -21.54 7.83 5.10
C THR A 919 -21.83 7.57 3.62
N ASN A 920 -20.97 8.07 2.73
CA ASN A 920 -21.15 7.88 1.29
C ASN A 920 -20.91 6.43 0.86
N GLN A 921 -19.99 5.71 1.51
CA GLN A 921 -19.84 4.27 1.31
C GLN A 921 -21.16 3.52 1.59
N GLY A 922 -21.84 3.83 2.69
CA GLY A 922 -23.14 3.25 3.02
C GLY A 922 -24.20 3.50 1.94
N LEU A 923 -24.24 4.71 1.37
CA LEU A 923 -25.18 5.07 0.30
C LEU A 923 -24.89 4.26 -0.98
N VAL A 924 -23.62 4.07 -1.34
CA VAL A 924 -23.23 3.22 -2.48
C VAL A 924 -23.67 1.78 -2.25
N LEU A 925 -23.51 1.26 -1.03
CA LEU A 925 -23.88 -0.10 -0.66
C LEU A 925 -25.39 -0.33 -0.70
N ILE A 926 -26.22 0.66 -0.34
CA ILE A 926 -27.67 0.61 -0.56
C ILE A 926 -27.96 0.46 -2.06
N ASN A 927 -27.41 1.36 -2.89
CA ASN A 927 -27.61 1.34 -4.34
C ASN A 927 -27.13 0.03 -5.00
N LEU A 928 -25.99 -0.52 -4.55
CA LEU A 928 -25.52 -1.85 -4.97
C LEU A 928 -26.46 -2.96 -4.50
N GLY A 929 -26.95 -2.88 -3.25
CA GLY A 929 -27.92 -3.80 -2.68
C GLY A 929 -29.19 -3.90 -3.52
N GLU A 930 -29.75 -2.75 -3.91
CA GLU A 930 -30.87 -2.65 -4.82
C GLU A 930 -30.55 -3.18 -6.22
N LEU A 931 -29.41 -2.79 -6.81
CA LEU A 931 -28.99 -3.26 -8.13
C LEU A 931 -28.90 -4.79 -8.18
N TYR A 932 -28.30 -5.39 -7.15
CA TYR A 932 -28.18 -6.84 -7.04
C TYR A 932 -29.53 -7.52 -6.81
N LEU A 933 -30.48 -6.87 -6.13
CA LEU A 933 -31.85 -7.36 -6.01
C LEU A 933 -32.54 -7.45 -7.38
N VAL A 934 -32.39 -6.41 -8.22
CA VAL A 934 -32.97 -6.37 -9.58
C VAL A 934 -32.32 -7.41 -10.52
N ASN A 935 -31.00 -7.61 -10.42
CA ASN A 935 -30.25 -8.59 -11.24
C ASN A 935 -30.25 -10.03 -10.65
N CYS A 936 -31.12 -10.30 -9.66
CA CYS A 936 -31.25 -11.59 -8.99
C CYS A 936 -29.95 -12.14 -8.35
N ASP A 937 -28.99 -11.28 -8.00
CA ASP A 937 -27.79 -11.65 -7.24
C ASP A 937 -28.07 -11.46 -5.73
N TYR A 938 -29.03 -12.23 -5.22
CA TYR A 938 -29.57 -12.07 -3.85
C TYR A 938 -28.51 -12.22 -2.76
N GLN A 939 -27.45 -12.99 -3.01
CA GLN A 939 -26.35 -13.16 -2.07
C GLN A 939 -25.54 -11.86 -1.93
N LYS A 940 -25.18 -11.20 -3.05
CA LYS A 940 -24.49 -9.91 -3.00
C LYS A 940 -25.38 -8.79 -2.49
N SER A 941 -26.68 -8.83 -2.80
CA SER A 941 -27.66 -7.89 -2.24
C SER A 941 -27.65 -7.97 -0.71
N PHE A 942 -27.75 -9.19 -0.15
CA PHE A 942 -27.66 -9.41 1.28
C PHE A 942 -26.33 -8.89 1.88
N GLU A 943 -25.20 -9.19 1.23
CA GLU A 943 -23.87 -8.78 1.69
C GLU A 943 -23.71 -7.26 1.72
N ALA A 944 -24.15 -6.56 0.66
CA ALA A 944 -24.08 -5.10 0.57
C ALA A 944 -24.99 -4.42 1.62
N LEU A 945 -26.25 -4.85 1.73
CA LEU A 945 -27.20 -4.30 2.70
C LEU A 945 -26.75 -4.56 4.15
N THR A 946 -26.16 -5.72 4.44
CA THR A 946 -25.60 -6.01 5.78
C THR A 946 -24.46 -5.06 6.14
N GLN A 947 -23.63 -4.69 5.16
CA GLN A 947 -22.56 -3.72 5.39
C GLN A 947 -23.12 -2.31 5.57
N ALA A 948 -24.10 -1.90 4.76
CA ALA A 948 -24.78 -0.62 4.89
C ALA A 948 -25.48 -0.47 6.26
N GLU A 949 -26.20 -1.50 6.71
CA GLU A 949 -26.87 -1.54 8.02
C GLU A 949 -25.89 -1.26 9.16
N LYS A 950 -24.75 -1.96 9.17
CA LYS A 950 -23.70 -1.77 10.19
C LYS A 950 -23.17 -0.35 10.19
N ILE A 951 -22.88 0.20 9.01
CA ILE A 951 -22.37 1.57 8.86
C ILE A 951 -23.37 2.57 9.43
N PHE A 952 -24.61 2.56 8.96
CA PHE A 952 -25.60 3.57 9.35
C PHE A 952 -26.07 3.42 10.80
N TYR A 953 -26.12 2.18 11.32
CA TYR A 953 -26.35 1.93 12.74
C TYR A 953 -25.27 2.58 13.62
N HIS A 954 -23.99 2.39 13.29
CA HIS A 954 -22.88 3.00 14.05
C HIS A 954 -22.85 4.53 13.93
N LEU A 955 -23.19 5.07 12.75
CA LEU A 955 -23.25 6.51 12.51
C LEU A 955 -24.53 7.17 13.05
N LYS A 956 -25.51 6.40 13.55
CA LYS A 956 -26.84 6.87 13.99
C LYS A 956 -27.58 7.65 12.90
N LYS A 957 -27.46 7.15 11.66
CA LYS A 957 -28.08 7.69 10.45
C LYS A 957 -29.37 6.92 10.18
N TYR A 958 -30.44 7.31 10.89
CA TYR A 958 -31.67 6.52 10.98
C TYR A 958 -32.53 6.56 9.72
N GLU A 959 -32.43 7.62 8.93
CA GLU A 959 -33.11 7.75 7.64
C GLU A 959 -32.57 6.73 6.65
N GLU A 960 -31.25 6.69 6.47
CA GLU A 960 -30.58 5.74 5.60
C GLU A 960 -30.71 4.30 6.13
N LEU A 961 -30.76 4.11 7.45
CA LEU A 961 -31.05 2.82 8.06
C LEU A 961 -32.48 2.32 7.75
N ALA A 962 -33.46 3.23 7.64
CA ALA A 962 -34.81 2.87 7.22
C ALA A 962 -34.84 2.39 5.77
N ASP A 963 -34.10 3.06 4.87
CA ASP A 963 -33.93 2.62 3.48
C ASP A 963 -33.29 1.21 3.41
N VAL A 964 -32.24 0.94 4.20
CA VAL A 964 -31.63 -0.41 4.29
C VAL A 964 -32.63 -1.48 4.74
N LEU A 965 -33.44 -1.20 5.76
CA LEU A 965 -34.44 -2.14 6.27
C LEU A 965 -35.59 -2.38 5.27
N PHE A 966 -35.95 -1.35 4.50
CA PHE A 966 -36.90 -1.47 3.41
C PHE A 966 -36.41 -2.47 2.36
N ASP A 967 -35.17 -2.31 1.88
CA ASP A 967 -34.60 -3.23 0.88
C ASP A 967 -34.33 -4.63 1.44
N PHE A 968 -33.93 -4.75 2.71
CA PHE A 968 -33.83 -6.06 3.36
C PHE A 968 -35.16 -6.78 3.40
N SER A 969 -36.24 -6.07 3.72
CA SER A 969 -37.58 -6.64 3.73
C SER A 969 -37.96 -7.12 2.33
N ARG A 970 -37.71 -6.31 1.29
CA ARG A 970 -37.95 -6.70 -0.10
C ARG A 970 -37.14 -7.92 -0.53
N LEU A 971 -35.86 -7.98 -0.20
CA LEU A 971 -34.99 -9.14 -0.45
C LEU A 971 -35.58 -10.43 0.15
N HIS A 972 -36.01 -10.37 1.41
CA HIS A 972 -36.60 -11.54 2.07
C HIS A 972 -37.98 -11.91 1.52
N TYR A 973 -38.76 -10.93 1.05
CA TYR A 973 -40.02 -11.18 0.34
C TYR A 973 -39.78 -11.95 -0.97
N GLU A 974 -38.84 -11.50 -1.81
CA GLU A 974 -38.48 -12.17 -3.09
C GLU A 974 -37.92 -13.59 -2.91
N LEU A 975 -37.21 -13.82 -1.80
CA LEU A 975 -36.71 -15.14 -1.40
C LEU A 975 -37.81 -16.04 -0.79
N ASN A 976 -39.02 -15.55 -0.57
CA ASN A 976 -40.08 -16.22 0.20
C ASN A 976 -39.67 -16.58 1.65
N ASN A 977 -38.82 -15.75 2.25
CA ASN A 977 -38.44 -15.88 3.65
C ASN A 977 -39.29 -14.95 4.53
N TYR A 978 -40.60 -15.25 4.61
CA TYR A 978 -41.57 -14.42 5.33
C TYR A 978 -41.24 -14.16 6.80
N PRO A 979 -40.69 -15.11 7.58
CA PRO A 979 -40.29 -14.84 8.97
C PRO A 979 -39.28 -13.70 9.11
N LEU A 980 -38.22 -13.68 8.27
CA LEU A 980 -37.23 -12.60 8.29
C LEU A 980 -37.76 -11.30 7.68
N PHE A 981 -38.65 -11.39 6.69
CA PHE A 981 -39.37 -10.23 6.17
C PHE A 981 -40.19 -9.54 7.27
N GLU A 982 -40.99 -10.29 8.06
CA GLU A 982 -41.78 -9.71 9.15
C GLU A 982 -40.91 -9.15 10.29
N GLU A 983 -39.78 -9.79 10.57
CA GLU A 983 -38.80 -9.28 11.54
C GLU A 983 -38.27 -7.90 11.11
N ASN A 984 -37.84 -7.76 9.84
CA ASN A 984 -37.29 -6.51 9.32
C ASN A 984 -38.35 -5.42 9.19
N LEU A 985 -39.58 -5.76 8.80
CA LEU A 985 -40.73 -4.85 8.83
C LEU A 985 -40.96 -4.31 10.25
N THR A 986 -40.93 -5.17 11.26
CA THR A 986 -41.09 -4.74 12.66
C THR A 986 -39.98 -3.79 13.11
N LYS A 987 -38.74 -4.02 12.68
CA LYS A 987 -37.61 -3.10 12.95
C LYS A 987 -37.80 -1.77 12.25
N HIS A 988 -38.22 -1.80 10.98
CA HIS A 988 -38.49 -0.61 10.17
C HIS A 988 -39.61 0.25 10.80
N ASP A 989 -40.73 -0.36 11.20
CA ASP A 989 -41.86 0.33 11.82
C ASP A 989 -41.49 1.01 13.14
N ARG A 990 -40.71 0.31 13.98
CA ARG A 990 -40.19 0.89 15.22
C ARG A 990 -39.29 2.08 14.94
N LEU A 991 -38.39 1.96 13.96
CA LEU A 991 -37.46 3.03 13.61
C LEU A 991 -38.17 4.30 13.13
N ILE A 992 -39.16 4.15 12.25
CA ILE A 992 -40.00 5.26 11.78
C ILE A 992 -40.71 5.94 12.95
N THR A 993 -41.31 5.15 13.85
CA THR A 993 -42.05 5.65 15.00
C THR A 993 -41.14 6.37 16.00
N ASP A 994 -40.02 5.75 16.37
CA ASP A 994 -39.09 6.27 17.36
C ASP A 994 -38.38 7.56 16.90
N GLN A 995 -38.19 7.71 15.59
CA GLN A 995 -37.50 8.87 14.99
C GLN A 995 -38.46 9.88 14.32
N ASN A 996 -39.78 9.66 14.39
CA ASN A 996 -40.80 10.49 13.73
C ASN A 996 -40.53 10.73 12.23
N LEU A 997 -40.10 9.70 11.50
CA LEU A 997 -39.83 9.82 10.06
C LEU A 997 -41.14 10.00 9.28
N THR A 998 -41.12 10.84 8.23
CA THR A 998 -42.32 11.19 7.43
C THR A 998 -42.04 11.12 5.93
N GLY A 999 -43.05 11.39 5.08
CA GLY A 999 -42.88 11.40 3.63
C GLY A 999 -42.60 10.01 3.06
N LYS A 1000 -41.48 9.84 2.33
CA LYS A 1000 -41.15 8.59 1.63
C LYS A 1000 -41.12 7.37 2.56
N TYR A 1001 -40.68 7.52 3.81
CA TYR A 1001 -40.53 6.41 4.74
C TYR A 1001 -41.89 5.82 5.17
N LEU A 1002 -42.91 6.67 5.31
CA LEU A 1002 -44.29 6.23 5.60
C LEU A 1002 -44.90 5.47 4.41
N ILE A 1003 -44.56 5.89 3.19
CA ILE A 1003 -44.98 5.20 1.96
C ILE A 1003 -44.30 3.84 1.85
N ASN A 1004 -43.00 3.76 2.15
CA ASN A 1004 -42.26 2.50 2.25
C ASN A 1004 -42.89 1.55 3.28
N GLN A 1005 -43.28 2.08 4.45
CA GLN A 1005 -44.03 1.30 5.45
C GLN A 1005 -45.36 0.78 4.90
N ASN A 1006 -46.13 1.61 4.18
CA ASN A 1006 -47.39 1.19 3.55
C ASN A 1006 -47.17 0.08 2.52
N ILE A 1007 -46.11 0.18 1.70
CA ILE A 1007 -45.72 -0.87 0.74
C ILE A 1007 -45.43 -2.18 1.49
N LEU A 1008 -44.59 -2.17 2.52
CA LEU A 1008 -44.23 -3.39 3.25
C LEU A 1008 -45.45 -4.02 3.95
N ASN A 1009 -46.34 -3.21 4.53
CA ASN A 1009 -47.59 -3.71 5.11
C ASN A 1009 -48.49 -4.38 4.05
N PHE A 1010 -48.51 -3.84 2.84
CA PHE A 1010 -49.24 -4.44 1.74
C PHE A 1010 -48.62 -5.77 1.28
N LEU A 1011 -47.28 -5.84 1.22
CA LEU A 1011 -46.56 -7.10 0.95
C LEU A 1011 -46.85 -8.15 2.03
N LYS A 1012 -46.99 -7.76 3.29
CA LYS A 1012 -47.39 -8.66 4.38
C LYS A 1012 -48.80 -9.24 4.19
N GLN A 1013 -49.76 -8.42 3.77
CA GLN A 1013 -51.11 -8.90 3.43
C GLN A 1013 -51.04 -9.94 2.30
N MET A 1014 -50.21 -9.69 1.29
CA MET A 1014 -50.00 -10.63 0.18
C MET A 1014 -49.32 -11.94 0.63
N SER A 1015 -48.34 -11.90 1.53
CA SER A 1015 -47.69 -13.12 2.04
C SER A 1015 -48.62 -13.98 2.90
N ASN A 1016 -49.59 -13.35 3.58
CA ASN A 1016 -50.63 -14.03 4.36
C ASN A 1016 -51.82 -14.49 3.50
N ASP A 1017 -51.76 -14.27 2.18
CA ASP A 1017 -52.80 -14.62 1.22
C ASP A 1017 -54.15 -13.91 1.49
N GLU A 1018 -54.10 -12.73 2.10
CA GLU A 1018 -55.27 -11.91 2.47
C GLU A 1018 -55.94 -11.25 1.24
N THR A 1019 -57.22 -10.87 1.39
CA THR A 1019 -57.96 -10.14 0.35
C THR A 1019 -57.51 -8.69 0.28
N ILE A 1020 -56.99 -8.27 -0.88
CA ILE A 1020 -56.53 -6.90 -1.12
C ILE A 1020 -57.70 -5.91 -1.16
N ASN A 1021 -57.59 -4.81 -0.40
CA ASN A 1021 -58.47 -3.65 -0.53
C ASN A 1021 -58.06 -2.79 -1.75
N LYS A 1022 -58.88 -2.84 -2.81
CA LYS A 1022 -58.66 -2.10 -4.05
C LYS A 1022 -58.48 -0.58 -3.85
N LYS A 1023 -59.23 0.03 -2.93
CA LYS A 1023 -59.12 1.48 -2.65
C LYS A 1023 -57.78 1.84 -2.00
N SER A 1024 -57.28 0.98 -1.12
CA SER A 1024 -55.98 1.17 -0.48
C SER A 1024 -54.83 1.00 -1.47
N LEU A 1025 -54.95 0.04 -2.40
CA LEU A 1025 -54.00 -0.14 -3.50
C LEU A 1025 -53.96 1.10 -4.42
N ASP A 1026 -55.13 1.58 -4.85
CA ASP A 1026 -55.21 2.78 -5.69
C ASP A 1026 -54.63 4.02 -4.99
N LEU A 1027 -54.81 4.14 -3.67
CA LEU A 1027 -54.23 5.23 -2.88
C LEU A 1027 -52.70 5.20 -2.91
N ILE A 1028 -52.07 4.06 -2.58
CA ILE A 1028 -50.60 3.94 -2.56
C ILE A 1028 -50.00 4.18 -3.95
N LEU A 1029 -50.63 3.61 -5.00
CA LEU A 1029 -50.17 3.81 -6.38
C LEU A 1029 -50.28 5.28 -6.81
N ASN A 1030 -51.35 5.98 -6.44
CA ASN A 1030 -51.48 7.40 -6.72
C ASN A 1030 -50.51 8.24 -5.88
N GLU A 1031 -50.26 7.89 -4.61
CA GLU A 1031 -49.28 8.57 -3.76
C GLU A 1031 -47.87 8.48 -4.36
N LEU A 1032 -47.42 7.26 -4.72
CA LEU A 1032 -46.13 7.03 -5.38
C LEU A 1032 -45.98 7.83 -6.69
N PHE A 1033 -47.06 7.92 -7.47
CA PHE A 1033 -47.10 8.70 -8.69
C PHE A 1033 -46.99 10.21 -8.41
N VAL A 1034 -47.71 10.73 -7.41
CA VAL A 1034 -47.71 12.16 -7.04
C VAL A 1034 -46.35 12.61 -6.52
N ILE A 1035 -45.65 11.78 -5.74
CA ILE A 1035 -44.33 12.12 -5.22
C ILE A 1035 -43.20 11.90 -6.24
N GLY A 1036 -43.51 11.38 -7.43
CA GLY A 1036 -42.53 11.14 -8.49
C GLY A 1036 -41.62 9.93 -8.29
N GLU A 1037 -41.97 9.01 -7.37
CA GLU A 1037 -41.24 7.77 -7.09
C GLU A 1037 -41.54 6.68 -8.15
N LYS A 1038 -41.21 6.97 -9.41
CA LYS A 1038 -41.57 6.16 -10.60
C LYS A 1038 -41.10 4.71 -10.52
N ARG A 1039 -39.90 4.48 -9.97
CA ARG A 1039 -39.32 3.13 -9.86
C ARG A 1039 -40.07 2.30 -8.82
N ASN A 1040 -40.22 2.83 -7.60
CA ASN A 1040 -40.98 2.17 -6.54
C ASN A 1040 -42.43 1.94 -6.96
N PHE A 1041 -43.02 2.88 -7.70
CA PHE A 1041 -44.31 2.71 -8.38
C PHE A 1041 -44.33 1.46 -9.28
N CYS A 1042 -43.40 1.38 -10.25
CA CYS A 1042 -43.35 0.26 -11.19
C CYS A 1042 -43.10 -1.08 -10.50
N GLU A 1043 -42.17 -1.14 -9.55
CA GLU A 1043 -41.83 -2.36 -8.82
C GLU A 1043 -43.00 -2.84 -7.95
N PHE A 1044 -43.63 -1.95 -7.19
CA PHE A 1044 -44.81 -2.27 -6.41
C PHE A 1044 -45.97 -2.72 -7.32
N PHE A 1045 -46.20 -2.02 -8.43
CA PHE A 1045 -47.21 -2.38 -9.41
C PHE A 1045 -46.99 -3.79 -9.99
N ILE A 1046 -45.74 -4.15 -10.31
CA ILE A 1046 -45.35 -5.48 -10.80
C ILE A 1046 -45.65 -6.55 -9.75
N LEU A 1047 -45.27 -6.33 -8.49
CA LEU A 1047 -45.50 -7.28 -7.40
C LEU A 1047 -46.99 -7.53 -7.18
N VAL A 1048 -47.76 -6.45 -7.08
CA VAL A 1048 -49.21 -6.54 -6.87
C VAL A 1048 -49.90 -7.20 -8.05
N THR A 1049 -49.57 -6.81 -9.29
CA THR A 1049 -50.19 -7.39 -10.49
C THR A 1049 -49.88 -8.89 -10.59
N ASN A 1050 -48.65 -9.31 -10.30
CA ASN A 1050 -48.29 -10.73 -10.21
C ASN A 1050 -49.14 -11.48 -9.18
N TYR A 1051 -49.28 -10.94 -7.97
CA TYR A 1051 -50.10 -11.56 -6.92
C TYR A 1051 -51.58 -11.64 -7.31
N LEU A 1052 -52.15 -10.57 -7.86
CA LEU A 1052 -53.54 -10.55 -8.30
C LEU A 1052 -53.78 -11.57 -9.43
N ILE A 1053 -52.83 -11.72 -10.37
CA ILE A 1053 -52.89 -12.77 -11.38
C ILE A 1053 -52.78 -14.16 -10.73
N ARG A 1054 -52.05 -14.37 -9.64
CA ARG A 1054 -51.99 -15.69 -8.97
C ARG A 1054 -53.33 -16.07 -8.31
N LYS A 1055 -54.04 -15.11 -7.70
CA LYS A 1055 -55.37 -15.31 -7.11
C LYS A 1055 -56.41 -15.57 -8.21
N LYS A 1056 -56.86 -16.83 -8.33
CA LYS A 1056 -57.85 -17.24 -9.36
C LYS A 1056 -59.25 -16.64 -9.19
N ASP A 1057 -59.55 -16.02 -8.05
CA ASP A 1057 -60.87 -15.47 -7.70
C ASP A 1057 -61.02 -13.97 -8.01
N ILE A 1058 -60.08 -13.36 -8.74
CA ILE A 1058 -60.09 -11.93 -9.07
C ILE A 1058 -60.71 -11.70 -10.45
N ASP A 1059 -61.59 -10.70 -10.53
CA ASP A 1059 -62.23 -10.27 -11.76
C ASP A 1059 -61.20 -9.82 -12.81
N ASN A 1060 -61.10 -10.55 -13.92
CA ASN A 1060 -60.23 -10.22 -15.05
C ASN A 1060 -60.51 -8.80 -15.58
N ASN A 1061 -61.75 -8.29 -15.49
CA ASN A 1061 -62.07 -6.93 -15.92
C ASN A 1061 -61.33 -5.88 -15.10
N TYR A 1062 -61.21 -6.08 -13.78
CA TYR A 1062 -60.47 -5.17 -12.91
C TYR A 1062 -58.98 -5.14 -13.25
N LEU A 1063 -58.37 -6.30 -13.50
CA LEU A 1063 -56.96 -6.38 -13.93
C LEU A 1063 -56.73 -5.67 -15.26
N ILE A 1064 -57.65 -5.81 -16.21
CA ILE A 1064 -57.58 -5.12 -17.50
C ILE A 1064 -57.78 -3.61 -17.31
N GLU A 1065 -58.76 -3.17 -16.51
CA GLU A 1065 -58.93 -1.74 -16.20
C GLU A 1065 -57.68 -1.13 -15.54
N LEU A 1066 -57.05 -1.86 -14.62
CA LEU A 1066 -55.83 -1.44 -13.95
C LEU A 1066 -54.64 -1.30 -14.92
N LEU A 1067 -54.46 -2.26 -15.84
CA LEU A 1067 -53.37 -2.24 -16.83
C LEU A 1067 -53.60 -1.25 -17.98
N PHE A 1068 -54.84 -0.85 -18.27
CA PHE A 1068 -55.14 0.12 -19.33
C PHE A 1068 -55.34 1.54 -18.80
N LYS A 1069 -55.05 1.80 -17.51
CA LYS A 1069 -55.06 3.15 -16.95
C LYS A 1069 -53.95 3.98 -17.60
N GLU A 1070 -54.30 5.10 -18.21
CA GLU A 1070 -53.43 5.89 -19.10
C GLU A 1070 -52.07 6.24 -18.47
N ASN A 1071 -52.08 6.79 -17.25
CA ASN A 1071 -50.86 7.13 -16.52
C ASN A 1071 -49.96 5.91 -16.24
N PHE A 1072 -50.54 4.72 -16.08
CA PHE A 1072 -49.78 3.51 -15.76
C PHE A 1072 -49.16 2.91 -17.02
N VAL A 1073 -49.85 3.01 -18.16
CA VAL A 1073 -49.32 2.62 -19.46
C VAL A 1073 -48.13 3.50 -19.82
N GLU A 1074 -48.21 4.81 -19.56
CA GLU A 1074 -47.11 5.74 -19.80
C GLU A 1074 -45.86 5.34 -18.99
N GLU A 1075 -46.00 5.13 -17.68
CA GLU A 1075 -44.89 4.72 -16.80
C GLU A 1075 -44.31 3.35 -17.18
N MET A 1076 -45.16 2.37 -17.49
CA MET A 1076 -44.71 1.03 -17.91
C MET A 1076 -44.04 1.03 -19.29
N ASN A 1077 -44.16 2.10 -20.09
CA ASN A 1077 -43.48 2.24 -21.37
C ASN A 1077 -42.14 2.98 -21.28
N GLN A 1078 -41.77 3.52 -20.10
CA GLN A 1078 -40.55 4.32 -19.96
C GLN A 1078 -39.25 3.49 -20.05
N ASN A 1079 -39.27 2.19 -19.76
CA ASN A 1079 -38.10 1.33 -19.95
C ASN A 1079 -38.47 -0.07 -20.49
N PHE A 1080 -37.46 -0.78 -21.01
CA PHE A 1080 -37.65 -2.07 -21.67
C PHE A 1080 -38.16 -3.17 -20.73
N LEU A 1081 -37.74 -3.21 -19.47
CA LEU A 1081 -38.10 -4.25 -18.50
C LEU A 1081 -39.54 -4.05 -17.99
N THR A 1082 -39.93 -2.83 -17.64
CA THR A 1082 -41.31 -2.53 -17.24
C THR A 1082 -42.26 -2.77 -18.42
N ARG A 1083 -41.86 -2.41 -19.64
CA ARG A 1083 -42.61 -2.74 -20.86
C ARG A 1083 -42.73 -4.25 -21.07
N ALA A 1084 -41.66 -4.99 -20.82
CA ALA A 1084 -41.68 -6.44 -20.91
C ALA A 1084 -42.60 -7.07 -19.84
N TYR A 1085 -42.60 -6.57 -18.61
CA TYR A 1085 -43.55 -6.98 -17.57
C TYR A 1085 -44.99 -6.69 -17.98
N TYR A 1086 -45.23 -5.52 -18.58
CA TYR A 1086 -46.55 -5.14 -19.09
C TYR A 1086 -47.07 -6.14 -20.12
N GLU A 1087 -46.28 -6.44 -21.15
CA GLU A 1087 -46.61 -7.45 -22.17
C GLU A 1087 -46.78 -8.84 -21.55
N TYR A 1088 -45.93 -9.21 -20.59
CA TYR A 1088 -46.06 -10.47 -19.84
C TYR A 1088 -47.41 -10.56 -19.11
N PHE A 1089 -47.84 -9.50 -18.40
CA PHE A 1089 -49.12 -9.48 -17.70
C PHE A 1089 -50.31 -9.59 -18.65
N LEU A 1090 -50.29 -8.85 -19.77
CA LEU A 1090 -51.33 -8.97 -20.80
C LEU A 1090 -51.42 -10.40 -21.35
N GLY A 1091 -50.27 -11.03 -21.60
CA GLY A 1091 -50.20 -12.43 -22.03
C GLY A 1091 -50.79 -13.39 -20.99
N LYS A 1092 -50.45 -13.23 -19.70
CA LYS A 1092 -50.99 -14.07 -18.61
C LYS A 1092 -52.49 -13.91 -18.42
N ILE A 1093 -53.04 -12.70 -18.60
CA ILE A 1093 -54.48 -12.44 -18.51
C ILE A 1093 -55.20 -13.00 -19.73
N ALA A 1094 -54.65 -12.83 -20.93
CA ALA A 1094 -55.20 -13.36 -22.17
C ALA A 1094 -55.35 -14.90 -22.15
N LEU A 1095 -54.56 -15.64 -21.36
CA LEU A 1095 -54.75 -17.08 -21.16
C LEU A 1095 -56.09 -17.42 -20.46
N ARG A 1096 -56.74 -16.45 -19.81
CA ARG A 1096 -57.90 -16.68 -18.93
C ARG A 1096 -59.18 -15.98 -19.39
N THR A 1097 -59.11 -15.16 -20.44
CA THR A 1097 -60.24 -14.34 -20.91
C THR A 1097 -60.20 -14.16 -22.42
N THR A 1098 -61.36 -13.87 -23.01
CA THR A 1098 -61.52 -13.57 -24.44
C THR A 1098 -61.86 -12.10 -24.68
N ASP A 1099 -61.36 -11.20 -23.83
CA ASP A 1099 -61.56 -9.75 -23.98
C ASP A 1099 -61.02 -9.27 -25.33
N LYS A 1100 -61.83 -8.52 -26.08
CA LYS A 1100 -61.51 -8.05 -27.43
C LYS A 1100 -60.34 -7.06 -27.48
N ARG A 1101 -59.95 -6.48 -26.33
CA ARG A 1101 -58.79 -5.56 -26.23
C ARG A 1101 -57.45 -6.29 -26.23
N LEU A 1102 -57.43 -7.60 -26.01
CA LEU A 1102 -56.19 -8.40 -25.89
C LEU A 1102 -55.87 -9.14 -27.19
N SER A 1103 -54.58 -9.22 -27.54
CA SER A 1103 -54.10 -10.12 -28.60
C SER A 1103 -53.99 -11.56 -28.07
N PRO A 1104 -53.78 -12.56 -28.95
CA PRO A 1104 -53.47 -13.91 -28.52
C PRO A 1104 -52.33 -13.94 -27.47
N PRO A 1105 -52.43 -14.82 -26.44
CA PRO A 1105 -51.46 -14.84 -25.34
C PRO A 1105 -50.00 -14.95 -25.78
N ILE A 1106 -49.76 -15.79 -26.79
CA ILE A 1106 -48.41 -16.06 -27.28
C ILE A 1106 -47.76 -14.82 -27.89
N ASP A 1107 -48.53 -13.96 -28.56
CA ASP A 1107 -47.99 -12.75 -29.22
C ASP A 1107 -47.49 -11.74 -28.17
N HIS A 1108 -48.23 -11.60 -27.06
CA HIS A 1108 -47.81 -10.78 -25.93
C HIS A 1108 -46.55 -11.34 -25.25
N LEU A 1109 -46.50 -12.66 -25.04
CA LEU A 1109 -45.36 -13.29 -24.37
C LEU A 1109 -44.09 -13.28 -25.24
N GLU A 1110 -44.20 -13.43 -26.56
CA GLU A 1110 -43.07 -13.30 -27.49
C GLU A 1110 -42.57 -11.85 -27.57
N ARG A 1111 -43.47 -10.86 -27.58
CA ARG A 1111 -43.09 -9.44 -27.43
C ARG A 1111 -42.33 -9.19 -26.14
N SER A 1112 -42.84 -9.70 -25.02
CA SER A 1112 -42.18 -9.60 -23.72
C SER A 1112 -40.77 -10.21 -23.75
N PHE A 1113 -40.62 -11.41 -24.31
CA PHE A 1113 -39.31 -12.07 -24.42
C PHE A 1113 -38.34 -11.29 -25.32
N SER A 1114 -38.79 -10.79 -26.47
CA SER A 1114 -37.94 -10.03 -27.41
C SER A 1114 -37.34 -8.77 -26.81
N LEU A 1115 -38.01 -8.15 -25.83
CA LEU A 1115 -37.52 -6.97 -25.13
C LEU A 1115 -36.37 -7.29 -24.15
N ILE A 1116 -36.28 -8.53 -23.67
CA ILE A 1116 -35.34 -8.93 -22.61
C ILE A 1116 -34.32 -10.00 -23.03
N GLU A 1117 -34.42 -10.58 -24.23
CA GLU A 1117 -33.60 -11.73 -24.65
C GLU A 1117 -32.08 -11.43 -24.70
N ASN A 1118 -31.70 -10.16 -24.89
CA ASN A 1118 -30.30 -9.70 -24.93
C ASN A 1118 -29.92 -8.84 -23.71
N GLN A 1119 -30.69 -8.91 -22.63
CA GLN A 1119 -30.53 -8.07 -21.44
C GLN A 1119 -30.04 -8.90 -20.23
N THR A 1120 -29.72 -8.23 -19.13
CA THR A 1120 -29.35 -8.88 -17.85
C THR A 1120 -30.47 -9.76 -17.31
N ILE A 1121 -30.09 -10.90 -16.71
CA ILE A 1121 -31.04 -11.88 -16.17
C ILE A 1121 -31.80 -11.29 -14.98
N THR A 1122 -33.13 -11.27 -15.08
CA THR A 1122 -34.06 -10.89 -14.01
C THR A 1122 -35.08 -12.01 -13.74
N GLU A 1123 -35.91 -11.86 -12.70
CA GLU A 1123 -37.05 -12.74 -12.41
C GLU A 1123 -38.02 -12.87 -13.61
N LEU A 1124 -38.17 -11.83 -14.43
CA LEU A 1124 -39.04 -11.89 -15.61
C LEU A 1124 -38.54 -12.89 -16.66
N THR A 1125 -37.22 -13.03 -16.81
CA THR A 1125 -36.59 -13.83 -17.87
C THR A 1125 -37.07 -15.28 -17.86
N TRP A 1126 -37.07 -15.92 -16.69
CA TRP A 1126 -37.56 -17.30 -16.55
C TRP A 1126 -39.09 -17.36 -16.55
N ARG A 1127 -39.77 -16.34 -15.99
CA ARG A 1127 -41.25 -16.25 -15.94
C ARG A 1127 -41.87 -16.21 -17.33
N VAL A 1128 -41.32 -15.42 -18.24
CA VAL A 1128 -41.79 -15.31 -19.62
C VAL A 1128 -41.60 -16.62 -20.36
N LEU A 1129 -40.43 -17.25 -20.25
CA LEU A 1129 -40.16 -18.56 -20.86
C LEU A 1129 -41.09 -19.65 -20.32
N ALA A 1130 -41.34 -19.66 -19.02
CA ALA A 1130 -42.30 -20.56 -18.39
C ALA A 1130 -43.73 -20.30 -18.89
N ALA A 1131 -44.14 -19.04 -19.04
CA ALA A 1131 -45.46 -18.67 -19.55
C ALA A 1131 -45.64 -19.02 -21.04
N ILE A 1132 -44.60 -18.86 -21.87
CA ILE A 1132 -44.58 -19.31 -23.27
C ILE A 1132 -44.79 -20.83 -23.31
N SER A 1133 -44.09 -21.58 -22.46
CA SER A 1133 -44.29 -23.02 -22.32
C SER A 1133 -45.72 -23.37 -21.89
N ASP A 1134 -46.26 -22.70 -20.86
CA ASP A 1134 -47.64 -22.91 -20.40
C ASP A 1134 -48.65 -22.68 -21.54
N SER A 1135 -48.47 -21.63 -22.35
CA SER A 1135 -49.34 -21.35 -23.52
C SER A 1135 -49.27 -22.45 -24.58
N TYR A 1136 -48.09 -23.03 -24.83
CA TYR A 1136 -47.97 -24.18 -25.73
C TYR A 1136 -48.62 -25.44 -25.17
N ILE A 1137 -48.50 -25.69 -23.87
CA ILE A 1137 -49.12 -26.85 -23.20
C ILE A 1137 -50.65 -26.75 -23.28
N GLU A 1138 -51.23 -25.59 -22.97
CA GLU A 1138 -52.68 -25.36 -23.03
C GLU A 1138 -53.26 -25.57 -24.44
N ARG A 1139 -52.44 -25.34 -25.49
CA ARG A 1139 -52.80 -25.55 -26.90
C ARG A 1139 -52.47 -26.95 -27.43
N GLY A 1140 -51.93 -27.84 -26.59
CA GLY A 1140 -51.56 -29.22 -26.96
C GLY A 1140 -50.22 -29.37 -27.69
N PHE A 1141 -49.39 -28.32 -27.79
CA PHE A 1141 -48.11 -28.33 -28.49
C PHE A 1141 -46.92 -28.72 -27.58
N LEU A 1142 -46.93 -29.93 -27.03
CA LEU A 1142 -45.96 -30.39 -26.02
C LEU A 1142 -44.49 -30.31 -26.48
N ASN A 1143 -44.20 -30.62 -27.75
CA ASN A 1143 -42.84 -30.53 -28.29
C ASN A 1143 -42.30 -29.08 -28.33
N LYS A 1144 -43.17 -28.10 -28.59
CA LYS A 1144 -42.79 -26.67 -28.61
C LYS A 1144 -42.61 -26.12 -27.20
N ALA A 1145 -43.37 -26.62 -26.23
CA ALA A 1145 -43.29 -26.23 -24.83
C ALA A 1145 -41.94 -26.60 -24.16
N LYS A 1146 -41.31 -27.71 -24.61
CA LYS A 1146 -40.13 -28.28 -23.96
C LYS A 1146 -38.93 -27.33 -23.91
N LYS A 1147 -38.57 -26.68 -25.02
CA LYS A 1147 -37.35 -25.86 -25.12
C LYS A 1147 -37.41 -24.60 -24.21
N PRO A 1148 -38.47 -23.76 -24.26
CA PRO A 1148 -38.60 -22.64 -23.33
C PRO A 1148 -38.56 -23.06 -21.86
N LEU A 1149 -39.18 -24.20 -21.52
CA LEU A 1149 -39.22 -24.69 -20.15
C LEU A 1149 -37.86 -25.17 -19.63
N ILE A 1150 -37.04 -25.80 -20.49
CA ILE A 1150 -35.65 -26.13 -20.16
C ILE A 1150 -34.89 -24.84 -19.83
N TYR A 1151 -34.96 -23.82 -20.69
CA TYR A 1151 -34.27 -22.56 -20.44
C TYR A 1151 -34.76 -21.86 -19.16
N ALA A 1152 -36.07 -21.87 -18.88
CA ALA A 1152 -36.59 -21.37 -17.61
C ALA A 1152 -36.00 -22.12 -16.41
N SER A 1153 -35.88 -23.45 -16.47
CA SER A 1153 -35.29 -24.25 -15.39
C SER A 1153 -33.78 -24.01 -15.20
N GLU A 1154 -33.03 -23.84 -16.29
CA GLU A 1154 -31.59 -23.54 -16.24
C GLU A 1154 -31.34 -22.14 -15.66
N LEU A 1155 -32.17 -21.16 -16.00
CA LEU A 1155 -32.09 -19.81 -15.41
C LEU A 1155 -32.39 -19.84 -13.90
N LEU A 1156 -33.38 -20.62 -13.46
CA LEU A 1156 -33.67 -20.79 -12.03
C LEU A 1156 -32.50 -21.46 -11.29
N ASN A 1157 -31.88 -22.47 -11.88
CA ASN A 1157 -30.68 -23.11 -11.32
C ASN A 1157 -29.51 -22.13 -11.24
N TYR A 1158 -29.27 -21.35 -12.31
CA TYR A 1158 -28.23 -20.32 -12.36
C TYR A 1158 -28.40 -19.27 -11.25
N ILE A 1159 -29.61 -18.79 -11.00
CA ILE A 1159 -29.89 -17.86 -9.90
C ILE A 1159 -29.67 -18.55 -8.55
N ALA A 1160 -30.20 -19.77 -8.37
CA ALA A 1160 -30.08 -20.52 -7.11
C ALA A 1160 -28.62 -20.88 -6.76
N ASP A 1161 -27.77 -21.14 -7.76
CA ASP A 1161 -26.35 -21.46 -7.57
C ASP A 1161 -25.52 -20.27 -7.08
N LYS A 1162 -25.95 -19.03 -7.37
CA LYS A 1162 -25.32 -17.82 -6.81
C LYS A 1162 -25.65 -17.61 -5.32
N ILE A 1163 -26.70 -18.25 -4.81
CA ILE A 1163 -27.11 -18.14 -3.41
C ILE A 1163 -26.28 -19.09 -2.54
N LYS A 1164 -25.23 -18.54 -1.92
CA LYS A 1164 -24.30 -19.32 -1.07
C LYS A 1164 -24.95 -19.83 0.22
N LYS A 1165 -25.86 -19.04 0.81
CA LYS A 1165 -26.59 -19.44 2.03
C LYS A 1165 -27.61 -20.54 1.73
N SER A 1166 -27.44 -21.71 2.34
CA SER A 1166 -28.29 -22.88 2.12
C SER A 1166 -29.77 -22.63 2.43
N ASP A 1167 -30.08 -21.92 3.52
CA ASP A 1167 -31.46 -21.56 3.88
C ASP A 1167 -32.10 -20.64 2.83
N PHE A 1168 -31.38 -19.61 2.36
CA PHE A 1168 -31.88 -18.69 1.32
C PHE A 1168 -32.14 -19.43 0.02
N ARG A 1169 -31.22 -20.33 -0.37
CA ARG A 1169 -31.36 -21.15 -1.57
C ARG A 1169 -32.58 -22.06 -1.47
N SER A 1170 -32.82 -22.67 -0.31
CA SER A 1170 -33.99 -23.50 -0.07
C SER A 1170 -35.29 -22.70 -0.17
N LYS A 1171 -35.37 -21.55 0.50
CA LYS A 1171 -36.56 -20.67 0.48
C LYS A 1171 -36.86 -20.15 -0.92
N TYR A 1172 -35.82 -19.76 -1.66
CA TYR A 1172 -35.93 -19.33 -3.05
C TYR A 1172 -36.60 -20.41 -3.91
N LEU A 1173 -36.08 -21.64 -3.87
CA LEU A 1173 -36.60 -22.76 -4.66
C LEU A 1173 -37.96 -23.29 -4.17
N ASP A 1174 -38.36 -22.97 -2.93
CA ASP A 1174 -39.61 -23.43 -2.34
C ASP A 1174 -40.86 -22.73 -2.89
N ASP A 1175 -40.68 -21.63 -3.65
CA ASP A 1175 -41.73 -20.89 -4.33
C ASP A 1175 -42.62 -21.78 -5.22
N ILE A 1176 -43.92 -21.52 -5.21
CA ILE A 1176 -44.91 -22.31 -5.94
C ILE A 1176 -44.71 -22.22 -7.46
N GLU A 1177 -44.40 -21.04 -8.01
CA GLU A 1177 -44.19 -20.87 -9.46
C GLU A 1177 -42.87 -21.49 -9.90
N ARG A 1178 -41.80 -21.31 -9.11
CA ARG A 1178 -40.49 -21.92 -9.40
C ARG A 1178 -40.58 -23.46 -9.36
N LYS A 1179 -41.26 -24.04 -8.36
CA LYS A 1179 -41.58 -25.48 -8.31
C LYS A 1179 -42.39 -25.95 -9.51
N LYS A 1180 -43.37 -25.15 -9.95
CA LYS A 1180 -44.20 -25.47 -11.13
C LYS A 1180 -43.34 -25.66 -12.37
N VAL A 1181 -42.30 -24.84 -12.58
CA VAL A 1181 -41.37 -24.98 -13.72
C VAL A 1181 -40.70 -26.37 -13.72
N PHE A 1182 -40.09 -26.75 -12.60
CA PHE A 1182 -39.42 -28.06 -12.48
C PHE A 1182 -40.41 -29.24 -12.60
N ASN A 1183 -41.60 -29.11 -12.01
CA ASN A 1183 -42.65 -30.13 -12.10
C ASN A 1183 -43.17 -30.31 -13.53
N ASN A 1184 -43.45 -29.22 -14.24
CA ASN A 1184 -43.88 -29.26 -15.64
C ASN A 1184 -42.79 -29.86 -16.53
N LEU A 1185 -41.51 -29.56 -16.29
CA LEU A 1185 -40.41 -30.14 -17.05
C LEU A 1185 -40.28 -31.64 -16.81
N LYS A 1186 -40.47 -32.09 -15.57
CA LYS A 1186 -40.52 -33.51 -15.22
C LYS A 1186 -41.65 -34.21 -15.96
N LEU A 1187 -42.85 -33.62 -15.97
CA LEU A 1187 -44.02 -34.15 -16.69
C LEU A 1187 -43.75 -34.29 -18.20
N LEU A 1188 -43.18 -33.26 -18.85
CA LEU A 1188 -42.83 -33.30 -20.29
C LEU A 1188 -41.69 -34.28 -20.65
N ASN A 1189 -40.89 -34.69 -19.67
CA ASN A 1189 -39.81 -35.67 -19.84
C ASN A 1189 -40.25 -37.10 -19.49
N THR A 1190 -41.45 -37.30 -18.96
CA THR A 1190 -41.97 -38.63 -18.65
C THR A 1190 -42.55 -39.24 -19.93
N PRO A 1191 -42.19 -40.48 -20.34
CA PRO A 1191 -42.71 -41.10 -21.55
C PRO A 1191 -44.16 -41.58 -21.35
N MET A 1192 -45.11 -40.65 -21.23
CA MET A 1192 -46.55 -40.92 -21.23
C MET A 1192 -47.37 -39.62 -21.37
N ALA A 1193 -47.55 -39.15 -22.60
CA ALA A 1193 -48.66 -38.27 -23.02
C ALA A 1193 -48.75 -38.22 -24.56
N ALA A 1194 -48.59 -39.39 -25.19
CA ALA A 1194 -49.14 -39.67 -26.52
C ALA A 1194 -50.32 -40.63 -26.30
N GLN A 1195 -51.36 -40.14 -25.63
CA GLN A 1195 -52.69 -40.75 -25.53
C GLN A 1195 -53.71 -39.66 -25.24
#